data_AF-A0A813FP43-F1
#
_entry.id   AF-A0A813FP43-F1
#
_cell.length_a   1.000
_cell.length_b   1.000
_cell.length_c   1.000
_cell.angle_alpha   90.00
_cell.angle_beta   90.00
_cell.angle_gamma   90.00
#
_symmetry.space_group_name_H-M   'P 1'
#
loop_
_entity.id
_entity.type
_entity.pdbx_description
1 polymer ?
#
loop_
_entity_poly.entity_id
_entity_poly.type
_entity_poly.pdbx_seq_one_letter_code
_entity_poly.pdbx_strand_id
1 'polypeptide(L)'
;MKGKIPRSPVLGPQKSPNRPVLSLGVCCMASKASSAPMQSILRRLEMSGDFLIEVFNEETILEEPVEAWPIVDWLIAFESTGFPLDKCIEYCKLRNPRCINNVEDQVWIKSRAMVYKTLTEWCIPCPDHVIVDHSKVQPHGPDELEENDNFIIFNGKKISKPFVEKPEDGNRHDIWIYYPRSIGGGAKKLFRKVKDKSSEFDANQNEIRRDGVYIYEPFLPTQGTDIKVYTVGAGYVHAEARKAPTVDGKVQRSKDGKEIRYPVVLTQGEKAISAFIVKAFRQNICGFDILRTDGGSYVCDVNGWSFVKGNQKYYNVRSIWQCFGVLHKHMQSSWRRAGIRVGRCPTTSGALRFVRREGTVGVPVLALPGAAGRAEHVIFDGPSSCAGAWTTVALDWPGSGESTDAWPRWSTKGLAALVLEVLDAFGWPRVIIIGHSLGSMVAMHLVADPRVLGVVLLAPSPGLLPCLRAGIWPLPLYSVLVLTLCALSLCNPLAVQAASRSDLNRAWLLHGLEGRSLCAEGLAAAQEASRPRSDAPGGLVVWLQRRLGDLAALIAVLTHNWQMPLNLSPSAYLAVLWGSQDALIDARASRLAADLLEESGAEVHVQVSPESGHFLRWGAPGLVATVLRDVQSGIQPPKTLAQIPIPTDRVQIPILQ
;
A
#
# COMPACT_ATOMS: atom_id res chain seq x y z
N MET A 1 45.23 -20.57 -33.19
CA MET A 1 45.12 -19.37 -32.34
C MET A 1 43.76 -18.72 -32.59
N LYS A 2 42.80 -18.87 -31.67
CA LYS A 2 41.44 -18.28 -31.80
C LYS A 2 41.39 -17.01 -30.96
N GLY A 3 41.23 -15.85 -31.60
CA GLY A 3 41.13 -14.54 -30.96
C GLY A 3 39.86 -14.40 -30.13
N LYS A 4 40.02 -13.97 -28.87
CA LYS A 4 38.94 -13.67 -27.93
C LYS A 4 38.36 -12.28 -28.25
N ILE A 5 37.05 -12.22 -28.43
CA ILE A 5 36.25 -10.99 -28.43
C ILE A 5 36.26 -10.42 -27.00
N PRO A 6 36.58 -9.14 -26.77
CA PRO A 6 36.54 -8.55 -25.43
C PRO A 6 35.08 -8.38 -24.97
N ARG A 7 34.78 -8.84 -23.76
CA ARG A 7 33.48 -8.66 -23.10
C ARG A 7 33.31 -7.20 -22.70
N SER A 8 32.22 -6.57 -23.15
CA SER A 8 31.77 -5.27 -22.66
C SER A 8 31.50 -5.30 -21.15
N PRO A 9 31.82 -4.25 -20.40
CA PRO A 9 31.54 -4.19 -18.97
C PRO A 9 30.03 -4.13 -18.74
N VAL A 10 29.54 -5.01 -17.86
CA VAL A 10 28.16 -4.98 -17.36
C VAL A 10 28.01 -3.69 -16.55
N LEU A 11 27.35 -2.68 -17.13
CA LEU A 11 26.92 -1.49 -16.42
C LEU A 11 25.87 -1.91 -15.37
N GLY A 12 26.21 -1.78 -14.10
CA GLY A 12 25.24 -1.88 -13.00
C GLY A 12 24.14 -0.81 -13.13
N PRO A 13 23.02 -0.95 -12.40
CA PRO A 13 21.90 -0.02 -12.50
C PRO A 13 22.38 1.40 -12.19
N GLN A 14 22.24 2.30 -13.17
CA GLN A 14 22.54 3.71 -12.98
C GLN A 14 21.59 4.31 -11.93
N LYS A 15 22.15 4.78 -10.82
CA LYS A 15 21.43 5.52 -9.78
C LYS A 15 20.91 6.84 -10.37
N SER A 16 19.60 7.03 -10.40
CA SER A 16 19.00 8.33 -10.72
C SER A 16 19.20 9.31 -9.55
N PRO A 17 19.54 10.60 -9.77
CA PRO A 17 20.14 11.42 -8.71
C PRO A 17 19.16 12.05 -7.71
N ASN A 18 17.84 11.82 -7.79
CA ASN A 18 16.85 12.67 -7.10
C ASN A 18 15.59 11.97 -6.53
N ARG A 19 15.64 10.67 -6.19
CA ARG A 19 14.66 10.12 -5.21
C ARG A 19 15.11 10.53 -3.81
N PRO A 20 14.25 11.11 -2.94
CA PRO A 20 14.59 11.26 -1.54
C PRO A 20 14.71 9.85 -0.94
N VAL A 21 15.94 9.38 -0.81
CA VAL A 21 16.26 8.10 -0.20
C VAL A 21 15.98 8.24 1.29
N LEU A 22 15.00 7.51 1.81
CA LEU A 22 14.67 7.54 3.25
C LEU A 22 15.72 6.74 4.02
N SER A 23 16.20 7.25 5.14
CA SER A 23 17.13 6.51 5.99
C SER A 23 16.38 5.45 6.81
N LEU A 24 16.84 4.20 6.76
CA LEU A 24 16.29 3.07 7.51
C LEU A 24 17.36 2.53 8.46
N GLY A 25 17.18 2.79 9.75
CA GLY A 25 18.02 2.23 10.81
C GLY A 25 17.63 0.79 11.13
N VAL A 26 18.64 -0.06 11.31
CA VAL A 26 18.49 -1.42 11.83
C VAL A 26 19.22 -1.51 13.16
N CYS A 27 18.46 -1.44 14.25
CA CYS A 27 18.95 -1.44 15.62
C CYS A 27 18.57 -2.77 16.31
N CYS A 28 19.45 -3.76 16.20
CA CYS A 28 19.33 -5.06 16.86
C CYS A 28 20.72 -5.66 17.06
N MET A 29 20.84 -6.67 17.92
CA MET A 29 22.12 -7.37 18.14
C MET A 29 22.72 -7.87 16.81
N ALA A 30 24.04 -7.86 16.68
CA ALA A 30 24.79 -8.23 15.49
C ALA A 30 24.44 -9.63 14.99
N SER A 31 24.18 -10.58 15.91
CA SER A 31 23.72 -11.94 15.57
C SER A 31 22.36 -11.96 14.83
N LYS A 32 21.52 -10.95 15.05
CA LYS A 32 20.22 -10.77 14.37
C LYS A 32 20.39 -10.00 13.07
N ALA A 33 21.17 -8.92 13.08
CA ALA A 33 21.47 -8.10 11.91
C ALA A 33 22.15 -8.91 10.80
N SER A 34 23.11 -9.78 11.16
CA SER A 34 23.85 -10.66 10.23
C SER A 34 23.11 -11.94 9.84
N SER A 35 21.93 -12.20 10.42
CA SER A 35 21.19 -13.44 10.15
C SER A 35 20.77 -13.54 8.68
N ALA A 36 20.81 -14.74 8.10
CA ALA A 36 20.44 -14.97 6.70
C ALA A 36 19.03 -14.41 6.32
N PRO A 37 17.99 -14.52 7.18
CA PRO A 37 16.70 -13.88 6.92
C PRO A 37 16.81 -12.35 6.87
N MET A 38 17.49 -11.73 7.83
CA MET A 38 17.65 -10.27 7.88
C MET A 38 18.42 -9.77 6.65
N GLN A 39 19.57 -10.37 6.35
CA GLN A 39 20.38 -10.01 5.19
C GLN A 39 19.62 -10.18 3.87
N SER A 40 18.77 -11.20 3.77
CA SER A 40 17.89 -11.40 2.61
C SER A 40 16.88 -10.25 2.46
N ILE A 41 16.34 -9.74 3.56
CA ILE A 41 15.39 -8.63 3.60
C ILE A 41 16.07 -7.29 3.32
N LEU A 42 17.18 -6.99 4.00
CA LEU A 42 17.91 -5.73 3.83
C LEU A 42 18.42 -5.57 2.40
N ARG A 43 19.03 -6.62 1.82
CA ARG A 43 19.52 -6.57 0.43
C ARG A 43 18.40 -6.29 -0.57
N ARG A 44 17.18 -6.76 -0.29
CA ARG A 44 15.99 -6.51 -1.11
C ARG A 44 15.44 -5.10 -0.94
N LEU A 45 15.47 -4.57 0.26
CA LEU A 45 15.12 -3.17 0.53
C LEU A 45 16.13 -2.22 -0.12
N GLU A 46 17.41 -2.54 -0.06
CA GLU A 46 18.47 -1.79 -0.74
C GLU A 46 18.30 -1.83 -2.26
N MET A 47 18.01 -3.02 -2.83
CA MET A 47 17.71 -3.17 -4.27
C MET A 47 16.46 -2.40 -4.73
N SER A 48 15.54 -2.04 -3.83
CA SER A 48 14.38 -1.21 -4.20
C SER A 48 14.77 0.23 -4.53
N GLY A 49 15.91 0.71 -4.02
CA GLY A 49 16.39 2.08 -4.20
C GLY A 49 15.66 3.14 -3.36
N ASP A 50 14.72 2.73 -2.50
CA ASP A 50 13.91 3.66 -1.71
C ASP A 50 14.50 3.97 -0.33
N PHE A 51 15.46 3.17 0.14
CA PHE A 51 16.08 3.31 1.46
C PHE A 51 17.61 3.37 1.44
N LEU A 52 18.17 4.20 2.31
CA LEU A 52 19.57 4.18 2.73
C LEU A 52 19.59 3.40 4.04
N ILE A 53 20.09 2.18 4.01
CA ILE A 53 20.04 1.29 5.16
C ILE A 53 21.28 1.52 6.03
N GLU A 54 21.06 1.91 7.27
CA GLU A 54 22.10 2.10 8.29
C GLU A 54 21.94 1.01 9.35
N VAL A 55 22.90 0.08 9.44
CA VAL A 55 22.89 -0.94 10.49
C VAL A 55 23.70 -0.44 11.67
N PHE A 56 23.07 -0.29 12.83
CA PHE A 56 23.72 0.27 14.00
C PHE A 56 24.76 -0.74 14.52
N ASN A 57 25.97 -0.26 14.80
CA ASN A 57 27.02 -1.10 15.37
C ASN A 57 26.59 -1.58 16.77
N GLU A 58 26.85 -2.85 17.10
CA GLU A 58 26.52 -3.42 18.41
C GLU A 58 27.24 -2.69 19.55
N GLU A 59 28.50 -2.29 19.35
CA GLU A 59 29.24 -1.47 20.31
C GLU A 59 28.54 -0.13 20.59
N THR A 60 28.05 0.54 19.53
CA THR A 60 27.26 1.77 19.68
C THR A 60 25.94 1.51 20.44
N ILE A 61 25.26 0.40 20.15
CA ILE A 61 24.01 0.04 20.85
C ILE A 61 24.27 -0.18 22.35
N LEU A 62 25.37 -0.85 22.70
CA LEU A 62 25.68 -1.23 24.08
C LEU A 62 26.31 -0.09 24.89
N GLU A 63 27.37 0.51 24.36
CA GLU A 63 28.27 1.38 25.14
C GLU A 63 27.95 2.86 24.95
N GLU A 64 27.63 3.30 23.73
CA GLU A 64 27.45 4.72 23.43
C GLU A 64 26.10 5.28 23.90
N PRO A 65 26.03 6.56 24.32
CA PRO A 65 24.77 7.21 24.69
C PRO A 65 23.86 7.40 23.46
N VAL A 66 22.55 7.46 23.68
CA VAL A 66 21.54 7.44 22.59
C VAL A 66 21.62 8.68 21.68
N GLU A 67 22.20 9.77 22.16
CA GLU A 67 22.48 10.98 21.39
C GLU A 67 23.47 10.74 20.26
N ALA A 68 24.43 9.81 20.47
CA ALA A 68 25.48 9.47 19.51
C ALA A 68 25.03 8.45 18.45
N TRP A 69 23.83 7.87 18.60
CA TRP A 69 23.31 6.89 17.67
C TRP A 69 22.94 7.52 16.32
N PRO A 70 23.00 6.77 15.20
CA PRO A 70 22.66 7.30 13.89
C PRO A 70 21.24 7.87 13.84
N ILE A 71 21.04 8.97 13.12
CA ILE A 71 19.73 9.60 12.94
C ILE A 71 19.07 9.00 11.71
N VAL A 72 17.86 8.46 11.87
CA VAL A 72 17.13 7.78 10.77
C VAL A 72 15.66 8.17 10.72
N ASP A 73 15.06 8.11 9.53
CA ASP A 73 13.63 8.36 9.30
C ASP A 73 12.77 7.19 9.81
N TRP A 74 13.26 5.97 9.60
CA TRP A 74 12.60 4.72 9.95
C TRP A 74 13.50 3.85 10.78
N LEU A 75 12.90 3.10 11.71
CA LEU A 75 13.62 2.20 12.59
C LEU A 75 13.04 0.79 12.55
N ILE A 76 13.91 -0.17 12.26
CA ILE A 76 13.72 -1.57 12.61
C ILE A 76 14.49 -1.80 13.91
N ALA A 77 13.76 -1.98 15.00
CA ALA A 77 14.35 -2.34 16.29
C ALA A 77 13.52 -3.43 16.95
N PHE A 78 14.21 -4.41 17.51
CA PHE A 78 13.57 -5.50 18.22
C PHE A 78 14.47 -6.12 19.29
N GLU A 79 13.85 -6.47 20.40
CA GLU A 79 14.52 -7.09 21.52
C GLU A 79 15.00 -8.50 21.21
N SER A 80 16.15 -8.83 21.78
CA SER A 80 16.64 -10.19 21.94
C SER A 80 17.61 -10.24 23.11
N THR A 81 18.09 -11.43 23.47
CA THR A 81 19.08 -11.61 24.54
C THR A 81 20.25 -10.65 24.40
N GLY A 82 20.46 -9.80 25.43
CA GLY A 82 21.53 -8.80 25.48
C GLY A 82 21.18 -7.44 24.87
N PHE A 83 20.01 -7.25 24.26
CA PHE A 83 19.61 -5.98 23.66
C PHE A 83 19.11 -4.98 24.72
N PRO A 84 19.68 -3.76 24.79
CA PRO A 84 19.28 -2.75 25.76
C PRO A 84 17.98 -2.04 25.29
N LEU A 85 16.84 -2.69 25.53
CA LEU A 85 15.53 -2.19 25.09
C LEU A 85 15.23 -0.78 25.63
N ASP A 86 15.58 -0.50 26.89
CA ASP A 86 15.33 0.80 27.51
C ASP A 86 16.09 1.93 26.80
N LYS A 87 17.36 1.71 26.42
CA LYS A 87 18.13 2.66 25.59
C LYS A 87 17.46 2.87 24.23
N CYS A 88 16.94 1.81 23.61
CA CYS A 88 16.25 1.94 22.33
C CYS A 88 14.94 2.74 22.45
N ILE A 89 14.20 2.57 23.55
CA ILE A 89 13.01 3.39 23.85
C ILE A 89 13.39 4.86 24.05
N GLU A 90 14.48 5.13 24.77
CA GLU A 90 15.00 6.49 24.97
C GLU A 90 15.42 7.14 23.65
N TYR A 91 16.16 6.40 22.80
CA TYR A 91 16.47 6.82 21.43
C TYR A 91 15.21 7.15 20.62
N CYS A 92 14.17 6.30 20.71
CA CYS A 92 12.91 6.54 20.01
C CYS A 92 12.20 7.80 20.52
N LYS A 93 12.23 8.09 21.82
CA LYS A 93 11.68 9.30 22.41
C LYS A 93 12.46 10.55 21.99
N LEU A 94 13.79 10.45 21.90
CA LEU A 94 14.70 11.53 21.52
C LEU A 94 14.60 11.88 20.02
N ARG A 95 14.64 10.87 19.15
CA ARG A 95 14.77 11.04 17.69
C ARG A 95 13.45 10.88 16.93
N ASN A 96 12.42 10.34 17.59
CA ASN A 96 11.08 10.09 17.03
C ASN A 96 11.09 9.41 15.63
N PRO A 97 11.88 8.33 15.42
CA PRO A 97 11.87 7.63 14.15
C PRO A 97 10.57 6.85 13.97
N ARG A 98 10.17 6.63 12.72
CA ARG A 98 9.01 5.79 12.42
C ARG A 98 9.38 4.33 12.60
N CYS A 99 8.94 3.75 13.71
CA CYS A 99 9.27 2.38 14.04
C CYS A 99 8.36 1.39 13.29
N ILE A 100 8.95 0.36 12.69
CA ILE A 100 8.19 -0.70 11.99
C ILE A 100 7.37 -1.52 12.95
N ASN A 101 7.93 -1.84 14.11
CA ASN A 101 7.20 -2.34 15.26
C ASN A 101 7.29 -1.29 16.36
N ASN A 102 6.25 -1.14 17.19
CA ASN A 102 6.40 -0.31 18.37
C ASN A 102 7.48 -0.92 19.28
N VAL A 103 8.47 -0.11 19.65
CA VAL A 103 9.61 -0.52 20.50
C VAL A 103 9.20 -0.61 21.96
N GLU A 104 8.42 0.36 22.46
CA GLU A 104 7.95 0.40 23.85
C GLU A 104 7.05 -0.80 24.16
N ASP A 105 6.20 -1.21 23.22
CA ASP A 105 5.30 -2.34 23.41
C ASP A 105 6.01 -3.70 23.51
N GLN A 106 7.31 -3.77 23.17
CA GLN A 106 8.09 -5.00 23.30
C GLN A 106 8.36 -5.36 24.76
N VAL A 107 8.29 -4.40 25.69
CA VAL A 107 8.40 -4.67 27.13
C VAL A 107 7.30 -5.64 27.57
N TRP A 108 6.07 -5.45 27.06
CA TRP A 108 4.91 -6.27 27.41
C TRP A 108 5.02 -7.69 26.87
N ILE A 109 5.65 -7.87 25.71
CA ILE A 109 5.81 -9.18 25.06
C ILE A 109 6.73 -10.10 25.87
N LYS A 110 7.62 -9.54 26.72
CA LYS A 110 8.50 -10.34 27.59
C LYS A 110 7.76 -11.07 28.71
N SER A 111 6.63 -10.56 29.18
CA SER A 111 5.83 -11.21 30.22
C SER A 111 4.65 -11.95 29.60
N ARG A 112 4.64 -13.28 29.73
CA ARG A 112 3.50 -14.10 29.31
C ARG A 112 2.22 -13.70 30.02
N ALA A 113 2.29 -13.26 31.26
CA ALA A 113 1.14 -12.72 31.98
C ALA A 113 0.53 -11.51 31.24
N MET A 114 1.38 -10.57 30.80
CA MET A 114 0.94 -9.41 30.03
C MET A 114 0.47 -9.76 28.62
N VAL A 115 1.10 -10.74 27.97
CA VAL A 115 0.63 -11.29 26.68
C VAL A 115 -0.79 -11.84 26.83
N TYR A 116 -1.03 -12.72 27.81
CA TYR A 116 -2.32 -13.36 28.01
C TYR A 116 -3.41 -12.37 28.44
N LYS A 117 -3.05 -11.38 29.27
CA LYS A 117 -3.92 -10.25 29.59
C LYS A 117 -4.35 -9.50 28.32
N THR A 118 -3.39 -9.15 27.46
CA THR A 118 -3.66 -8.45 26.20
C THR A 118 -4.54 -9.27 25.26
N LEU A 119 -4.29 -10.59 25.14
CA LEU A 119 -5.12 -11.50 24.34
C LEU A 119 -6.57 -11.50 24.84
N THR A 120 -6.76 -11.56 26.16
CA THR A 120 -8.08 -11.57 26.79
C THR A 120 -8.82 -10.24 26.57
N GLU A 121 -8.15 -9.11 26.78
CA GLU A 121 -8.72 -7.76 26.59
C GLU A 121 -9.15 -7.50 25.13
N TRP A 122 -8.42 -8.08 24.17
CA TRP A 122 -8.74 -7.98 22.74
C TRP A 122 -9.70 -9.06 22.24
N CYS A 123 -10.22 -9.91 23.14
CA CYS A 123 -11.06 -11.06 22.78
C CYS A 123 -10.41 -11.98 21.74
N ILE A 124 -9.08 -12.12 21.79
CA ILE A 124 -8.33 -13.04 20.95
C ILE A 124 -8.35 -14.40 21.66
N PRO A 125 -8.84 -15.48 21.01
CA PRO A 125 -8.92 -16.78 21.65
C PRO A 125 -7.54 -17.26 22.14
N CYS A 126 -7.42 -17.53 23.42
CA CYS A 126 -6.26 -18.13 24.07
C CYS A 126 -6.75 -19.23 25.04
N PRO A 127 -5.89 -20.17 25.46
CA PRO A 127 -6.27 -21.14 26.47
C PRO A 127 -6.80 -20.46 27.73
N ASP A 128 -7.80 -21.07 28.34
CA ASP A 128 -8.24 -20.69 29.68
C ASP A 128 -7.06 -20.79 30.65
N HIS A 129 -6.81 -19.77 31.46
CA HIS A 129 -5.63 -19.76 32.30
C HIS A 129 -5.87 -19.13 33.66
N VAL A 130 -4.94 -19.43 34.58
CA VAL A 130 -4.71 -18.71 35.84
C VAL A 130 -3.24 -18.31 35.91
N ILE A 131 -2.96 -17.18 36.54
CA ILE A 131 -1.60 -16.68 36.78
C ILE A 131 -1.39 -16.73 38.29
N VAL A 132 -0.39 -17.48 38.73
CA VAL A 132 -0.12 -17.72 40.15
C VAL A 132 1.26 -17.18 40.47
N ASP A 133 1.30 -16.20 41.37
CA ASP A 133 2.53 -15.71 42.00
C ASP A 133 2.73 -16.46 43.33
N HIS A 134 3.51 -17.53 43.30
CA HIS A 134 3.70 -18.40 44.46
C HIS A 134 4.38 -17.70 45.64
N SER A 135 5.02 -16.54 45.44
CA SER A 135 5.56 -15.74 46.54
C SER A 135 4.47 -15.05 47.37
N LYS A 136 3.25 -14.91 46.81
CA LYS A 136 2.10 -14.25 47.44
C LYS A 136 1.04 -15.21 47.92
N VAL A 137 1.10 -16.49 47.52
CA VAL A 137 0.15 -17.52 47.96
C VAL A 137 0.35 -17.78 49.45
N GLN A 138 -0.67 -17.50 50.25
CA GLN A 138 -0.67 -17.79 51.69
C GLN A 138 -1.56 -19.01 51.98
N PRO A 139 -1.14 -19.91 52.88
CA PRO A 139 -2.03 -20.97 53.39
C PRO A 139 -3.28 -20.33 54.01
N HIS A 140 -4.46 -20.81 53.63
CA HIS A 140 -5.76 -20.31 54.12
C HIS A 140 -6.06 -18.82 53.85
N GLY A 141 -5.41 -18.23 52.84
CA GLY A 141 -5.68 -16.86 52.37
C GLY A 141 -6.76 -16.81 51.28
N PRO A 142 -7.22 -15.59 50.89
CA PRO A 142 -8.19 -15.42 49.81
C PRO A 142 -7.69 -15.89 48.43
N ASP A 143 -6.37 -15.94 48.24
CA ASP A 143 -5.68 -16.45 47.04
C ASP A 143 -5.02 -17.83 47.31
N GLU A 144 -5.67 -18.71 48.09
CA GLU A 144 -5.14 -20.06 48.35
C GLU A 144 -5.12 -20.90 47.06
N LEU A 145 -3.97 -21.54 46.78
CA LEU A 145 -3.80 -22.47 45.68
C LEU A 145 -4.04 -23.90 46.18
N GLU A 146 -5.15 -24.49 45.76
CA GLU A 146 -5.43 -25.90 46.02
C GLU A 146 -4.80 -26.76 44.92
N GLU A 147 -3.89 -27.65 45.29
CA GLU A 147 -3.32 -28.66 44.40
C GLU A 147 -3.81 -30.04 44.79
N ASN A 148 -4.30 -30.80 43.81
CA ASN A 148 -4.70 -32.20 43.95
C ASN A 148 -3.99 -33.04 42.88
N ASP A 149 -4.08 -34.36 42.99
CA ASP A 149 -3.46 -35.30 42.05
C ASP A 149 -3.89 -35.07 40.59
N ASN A 150 -5.11 -34.57 40.37
CA ASN A 150 -5.73 -34.45 39.05
C ASN A 150 -6.03 -33.02 38.60
N PHE A 151 -5.93 -32.00 39.46
CA PHE A 151 -6.27 -30.63 39.12
C PHE A 151 -5.64 -29.62 40.08
N ILE A 152 -5.66 -28.35 39.70
CA ILE A 152 -5.42 -27.21 40.58
C ILE A 152 -6.65 -26.29 40.61
N ILE A 153 -6.86 -25.57 41.71
CA ILE A 153 -7.86 -24.51 41.83
C ILE A 153 -7.17 -23.25 42.35
N PHE A 154 -7.37 -22.15 41.65
CA PHE A 154 -6.89 -20.83 42.06
C PHE A 154 -7.95 -19.78 41.71
N ASN A 155 -8.28 -18.91 42.67
CA ASN A 155 -9.30 -17.85 42.52
C ASN A 155 -10.63 -18.37 41.94
N GLY A 156 -11.09 -19.53 42.43
CA GLY A 156 -12.31 -20.19 41.99
C GLY A 156 -12.24 -20.87 40.61
N LYS A 157 -11.12 -20.76 39.89
CA LYS A 157 -10.93 -21.37 38.57
C LYS A 157 -10.19 -22.69 38.70
N LYS A 158 -10.85 -23.77 38.28
CA LYS A 158 -10.30 -25.14 38.27
C LYS A 158 -9.62 -25.45 36.93
N ILE A 159 -8.37 -25.92 36.97
CA ILE A 159 -7.62 -26.41 35.80
C ILE A 159 -7.27 -27.89 36.02
N SER A 160 -7.83 -28.78 35.20
CA SER A 160 -7.63 -30.24 35.30
C SER A 160 -6.42 -30.70 34.52
N LYS A 161 -5.72 -31.74 35.01
CA LYS A 161 -4.68 -32.44 34.27
C LYS A 161 -5.30 -33.21 33.07
N PRO A 162 -4.65 -33.24 31.90
CA PRO A 162 -3.37 -32.63 31.63
C PRO A 162 -3.44 -31.10 31.54
N PHE A 163 -2.49 -30.43 32.17
CA PHE A 163 -2.35 -28.97 32.11
C PHE A 163 -0.89 -28.58 31.84
N VAL A 164 -0.70 -27.36 31.33
CA VAL A 164 0.58 -26.77 31.00
C VAL A 164 0.92 -25.71 32.04
N GLU A 165 2.16 -25.70 32.51
CA GLU A 165 2.75 -24.69 33.38
C GLU A 165 3.84 -23.94 32.61
N LYS A 166 3.66 -22.63 32.44
CA LYS A 166 4.61 -21.75 31.75
C LYS A 166 5.19 -20.72 32.72
N PRO A 167 6.51 -20.49 32.74
CA PRO A 167 7.08 -19.39 33.50
C PRO A 167 6.59 -18.05 32.95
N GLU A 168 6.43 -17.05 33.81
CA GLU A 168 6.03 -15.70 33.41
C GLU A 168 6.97 -15.10 32.37
N ASP A 169 8.29 -15.24 32.55
CA ASP A 169 9.29 -14.78 31.61
C ASP A 169 9.19 -15.54 30.28
N GLY A 170 8.84 -14.83 29.20
CA GLY A 170 8.74 -15.31 27.83
C GLY A 170 10.03 -15.95 27.30
N ASN A 171 11.20 -15.52 27.80
CA ASN A 171 12.49 -16.07 27.41
C ASN A 171 12.85 -17.39 28.12
N ARG A 172 12.14 -17.71 29.21
CA ARG A 172 12.22 -19.02 29.85
C ARG A 172 11.35 -20.02 29.09
N HIS A 173 12.00 -21.08 28.60
CA HIS A 173 11.39 -22.12 27.75
C HIS A 173 11.21 -23.46 28.47
N ASP A 174 11.43 -23.50 29.78
CA ASP A 174 11.21 -24.64 30.66
C ASP A 174 9.73 -24.82 31.02
N ILE A 175 8.93 -25.09 29.98
CA ILE A 175 7.47 -25.29 30.05
C ILE A 175 7.18 -26.74 30.43
N TRP A 176 6.34 -26.99 31.43
CA TRP A 176 6.06 -28.34 31.91
C TRP A 176 4.60 -28.72 31.64
N ILE A 177 4.36 -29.99 31.34
CA ILE A 177 3.02 -30.54 31.13
C ILE A 177 2.83 -31.67 32.12
N TYR A 178 1.83 -31.55 32.99
CA TYR A 178 1.55 -32.52 34.04
C TYR A 178 0.43 -33.45 33.61
N TYR A 179 0.60 -34.76 33.76
CA TYR A 179 -0.41 -35.75 33.39
C TYR A 179 -1.16 -36.27 34.62
N PRO A 180 -2.46 -36.61 34.50
CA PRO A 180 -3.21 -37.17 35.61
C PRO A 180 -2.68 -38.56 35.98
N ARG A 181 -2.78 -38.93 37.27
CA ARG A 181 -2.34 -40.26 37.75
C ARG A 181 -3.09 -41.41 37.07
N SER A 182 -4.32 -41.17 36.63
CA SER A 182 -5.15 -42.16 35.91
C SER A 182 -4.53 -42.67 34.61
N ILE A 183 -3.59 -41.94 34.00
CA ILE A 183 -2.86 -42.35 32.79
C ILE A 183 -1.37 -42.55 33.02
N GLY A 184 -0.95 -42.70 34.29
CA GLY A 184 0.44 -42.97 34.68
C GLY A 184 1.15 -41.80 35.37
N GLY A 185 0.53 -40.62 35.46
CA GLY A 185 1.13 -39.45 36.11
C GLY A 185 2.40 -38.94 35.39
N GLY A 186 3.25 -38.25 36.14
CA GLY A 186 4.50 -37.68 35.64
C GLY A 186 4.34 -36.34 34.94
N ALA A 187 5.47 -35.77 34.51
CA ALA A 187 5.52 -34.50 33.81
C ALA A 187 6.43 -34.57 32.57
N LYS A 188 5.99 -33.94 31.49
CA LYS A 188 6.83 -33.69 30.31
C LYS A 188 7.45 -32.31 30.40
N LYS A 189 8.77 -32.24 30.46
CA LYS A 189 9.57 -31.03 30.60
C LYS A 189 10.06 -30.60 29.21
N LEU A 190 9.53 -29.51 28.69
CA LEU A 190 10.00 -28.90 27.44
C LEU A 190 11.23 -28.05 27.73
N PHE A 191 12.11 -27.91 26.73
CA PHE A 191 13.27 -27.04 26.83
C PHE A 191 13.69 -26.54 25.45
N ARG A 192 14.50 -25.47 25.44
CA ARG A 192 15.10 -24.97 24.21
C ARG A 192 15.92 -26.07 23.55
N LYS A 193 15.65 -26.33 22.27
CA LYS A 193 16.17 -27.49 21.52
C LYS A 193 17.68 -27.67 21.70
N VAL A 194 18.06 -28.86 22.15
CA VAL A 194 19.46 -29.31 22.22
C VAL A 194 19.61 -30.51 21.31
N LYS A 195 20.38 -30.37 20.24
CA LYS A 195 20.52 -31.37 19.16
C LYS A 195 19.14 -31.77 18.59
N ASP A 196 18.69 -33.00 18.82
CA ASP A 196 17.45 -33.55 18.29
C ASP A 196 16.36 -33.71 19.36
N LYS A 197 16.57 -33.15 20.56
CA LYS A 197 15.58 -33.17 21.64
C LYS A 197 14.98 -31.79 21.89
N SER A 198 13.68 -31.76 22.19
CA SER A 198 12.91 -30.57 22.59
C SER A 198 12.07 -30.77 23.86
N SER A 199 12.00 -32.00 24.38
CA SER A 199 11.38 -32.31 25.66
C SER A 199 11.86 -33.66 26.19
N GLU A 200 11.59 -33.92 27.46
CA GLU A 200 11.84 -35.19 28.15
C GLU A 200 10.70 -35.50 29.12
N PHE A 201 10.40 -36.78 29.34
CA PHE A 201 9.37 -37.21 30.27
C PHE A 201 10.00 -37.67 31.58
N ASP A 202 9.47 -37.19 32.69
CA ASP A 202 9.88 -37.53 34.05
C ASP A 202 8.69 -38.15 34.78
N ALA A 203 8.74 -39.46 35.00
CA ALA A 203 7.66 -40.22 35.63
C ALA A 203 7.47 -39.88 37.12
N ASN A 204 8.52 -39.36 37.78
CA ASN A 204 8.50 -39.10 39.21
C ASN A 204 7.95 -37.70 39.53
N GLN A 205 7.98 -36.78 38.56
CA GLN A 205 7.49 -35.41 38.76
C GLN A 205 5.98 -35.33 38.65
N ASN A 206 5.28 -35.11 39.76
CA ASN A 206 3.81 -34.98 39.80
C ASN A 206 3.30 -33.65 40.37
N GLU A 207 4.19 -32.92 41.05
CA GLU A 207 3.89 -31.67 41.76
C GLU A 207 4.32 -30.44 40.95
N ILE A 208 3.55 -29.36 41.06
CA ILE A 208 3.83 -28.08 40.40
C ILE A 208 5.05 -27.37 41.00
N ARG A 209 5.67 -26.47 40.23
CA ARG A 209 6.73 -25.61 40.76
C ARG A 209 6.12 -24.49 41.62
N ARG A 210 6.85 -24.08 42.66
CA ARG A 210 6.43 -23.05 43.66
C ARG A 210 7.44 -21.91 43.84
N ASP A 211 8.45 -21.86 42.99
CA ASP A 211 9.64 -20.97 43.09
C ASP A 211 9.53 -19.71 42.21
N GLY A 212 8.32 -19.30 41.82
CA GLY A 212 8.15 -18.11 40.99
C GLY A 212 6.72 -17.88 40.53
N VAL A 213 6.58 -17.11 39.46
CA VAL A 213 5.30 -16.80 38.83
C VAL A 213 5.08 -17.70 37.61
N TYR A 214 3.94 -18.40 37.60
CA TYR A 214 3.61 -19.36 36.57
C TYR A 214 2.19 -19.14 36.02
N ILE A 215 2.04 -19.36 34.71
CA ILE A 215 0.75 -19.43 34.03
C ILE A 215 0.37 -20.91 33.92
N TYR A 216 -0.80 -21.26 34.43
CA TYR A 216 -1.39 -22.59 34.29
C TYR A 216 -2.56 -22.56 33.33
N GLU A 217 -2.57 -23.46 32.34
CA GLU A 217 -3.60 -23.55 31.31
C GLU A 217 -3.91 -25.03 30.98
N PRO A 218 -5.12 -25.39 30.52
CA PRO A 218 -5.42 -26.76 30.15
C PRO A 218 -4.57 -27.16 28.95
N PHE A 219 -4.11 -28.41 28.95
CA PHE A 219 -3.44 -28.97 27.79
C PHE A 219 -4.47 -29.17 26.67
N LEU A 220 -4.33 -28.39 25.61
CA LEU A 220 -5.18 -28.47 24.44
C LEU A 220 -4.63 -29.53 23.47
N PRO A 221 -5.35 -30.64 23.24
CA PRO A 221 -4.88 -31.68 22.33
C PRO A 221 -4.90 -31.16 20.90
N THR A 222 -3.72 -31.11 20.28
CA THR A 222 -3.58 -30.86 18.84
C THR A 222 -3.35 -32.19 18.12
N GLN A 223 -3.46 -32.21 16.80
CA GLN A 223 -3.09 -33.37 15.96
C GLN A 223 -1.55 -33.55 15.88
N GLY A 224 -0.84 -33.38 17.00
CA GLY A 224 0.60 -33.55 17.14
C GLY A 224 1.45 -32.46 16.48
N THR A 225 0.85 -31.31 16.13
CA THR A 225 1.57 -30.20 15.47
C THR A 225 1.26 -28.85 16.11
N ASP A 226 2.28 -27.99 16.12
CA ASP A 226 2.17 -26.58 16.52
C ASP A 226 2.23 -25.73 15.25
N ILE A 227 1.29 -24.80 15.10
CA ILE A 227 1.25 -23.89 13.96
C ILE A 227 1.97 -22.60 14.34
N LYS A 228 3.07 -22.33 13.65
CA LYS A 228 3.82 -21.08 13.80
C LYS A 228 3.37 -20.10 12.74
N VAL A 229 2.92 -18.95 13.19
CA VAL A 229 2.37 -17.88 12.37
C VAL A 229 3.33 -16.69 12.38
N TYR A 230 3.51 -16.07 11.22
CA TYR A 230 4.40 -14.93 11.01
C TYR A 230 3.65 -13.86 10.23
N THR A 231 3.42 -12.72 10.86
CA THR A 231 2.72 -11.58 10.28
C THR A 231 3.71 -10.61 9.66
N VAL A 232 3.19 -9.88 8.68
CA VAL A 232 3.88 -8.85 7.92
C VAL A 232 2.82 -7.76 7.70
N GLY A 233 2.63 -6.94 8.73
CA GLY A 233 1.43 -6.12 8.90
C GLY A 233 0.17 -6.98 9.05
N ALA A 234 -0.98 -6.31 9.17
CA ALA A 234 -2.28 -7.00 9.29
C ALA A 234 -2.77 -7.64 7.97
N GLY A 235 -2.12 -7.35 6.85
CA GLY A 235 -2.54 -7.76 5.50
C GLY A 235 -1.85 -9.02 4.95
N TYR A 236 -0.76 -9.46 5.58
CA TYR A 236 -0.03 -10.66 5.16
C TYR A 236 0.30 -11.54 6.34
N VAL A 237 0.13 -12.84 6.12
CA VAL A 237 0.46 -13.86 7.10
C VAL A 237 1.01 -15.10 6.40
N HIS A 238 2.07 -15.66 6.99
CA HIS A 238 2.60 -16.97 6.64
C HIS A 238 2.44 -17.91 7.83
N ALA A 239 2.07 -19.17 7.57
CA ALA A 239 1.96 -20.18 8.60
C ALA A 239 2.66 -21.48 8.18
N GLU A 240 3.35 -22.10 9.14
CA GLU A 240 4.00 -23.39 8.99
C GLU A 240 3.76 -24.23 10.25
N ALA A 241 3.42 -25.50 10.07
CA ALA A 241 3.30 -26.45 11.16
C ALA A 241 4.63 -27.16 11.40
N ARG A 242 4.89 -27.49 12.65
CA ARG A 242 6.00 -28.36 13.07
C ARG A 242 5.49 -29.40 14.04
N LYS A 243 6.19 -30.51 14.17
CA LYS A 243 5.88 -31.51 15.20
C LYS A 243 5.91 -30.86 16.58
N ALA A 244 4.83 -31.03 17.33
CA ALA A 244 4.73 -30.46 18.67
C ALA A 244 5.78 -31.13 19.60
N PRO A 245 6.50 -30.36 20.43
CA PRO A 245 7.41 -30.91 21.44
C PRO A 245 6.74 -31.88 22.42
N THR A 246 5.41 -31.81 22.50
CA THR A 246 4.56 -32.57 23.40
C THR A 246 4.40 -34.04 23.02
N VAL A 247 4.71 -34.41 21.76
CA VAL A 247 4.59 -35.79 21.25
C VAL A 247 5.65 -36.70 21.89
N ASP A 248 6.85 -36.81 21.31
CA ASP A 248 7.94 -37.67 21.81
C ASP A 248 9.22 -36.89 22.14
N GLY A 249 9.20 -35.56 21.98
CA GLY A 249 10.36 -34.70 22.19
C GLY A 249 11.47 -34.83 21.14
N LYS A 250 11.32 -35.66 20.10
CA LYS A 250 12.29 -35.83 19.03
C LYS A 250 12.00 -34.88 17.87
N VAL A 251 12.98 -34.02 17.58
CA VAL A 251 12.92 -33.06 16.47
C VAL A 251 13.07 -33.81 15.15
N GLN A 252 12.11 -33.62 14.25
CA GLN A 252 12.17 -34.19 12.90
C GLN A 252 13.05 -33.31 12.01
N ARG A 253 14.06 -33.91 11.38
CA ARG A 253 14.99 -33.23 10.47
C ARG A 253 14.97 -33.85 9.07
N SER A 254 15.17 -33.00 8.07
CA SER A 254 15.37 -33.41 6.68
C SER A 254 16.76 -34.04 6.49
N LYS A 255 17.02 -34.58 5.30
CA LYS A 255 18.34 -35.07 4.90
C LYS A 255 19.45 -34.02 5.03
N ASP A 256 19.10 -32.73 4.91
CA ASP A 256 20.01 -31.60 5.07
C ASP A 256 20.16 -31.11 6.53
N GLY A 257 19.67 -31.87 7.50
CA GLY A 257 19.75 -31.55 8.93
C GLY A 257 18.84 -30.40 9.39
N LYS A 258 17.97 -29.87 8.52
CA LYS A 258 17.01 -28.79 8.86
C LYS A 258 15.74 -29.37 9.47
N GLU A 259 15.19 -28.69 10.46
CA GLU A 259 13.88 -29.06 11.03
C GLU A 259 12.79 -29.09 9.93
N ILE A 260 12.01 -30.18 9.89
CA ILE A 260 10.91 -30.36 8.94
C ILE A 260 9.76 -29.43 9.29
N ARG A 261 9.17 -28.81 8.27
CA ARG A 261 8.06 -27.85 8.39
C ARG A 261 7.04 -28.13 7.29
N TYR A 262 5.77 -28.02 7.63
CA TYR A 262 4.67 -28.24 6.70
C TYR A 262 3.97 -26.91 6.42
N PRO A 263 3.70 -26.54 5.16
CA PRO A 263 2.95 -25.32 4.88
C PRO A 263 1.53 -25.44 5.44
N VAL A 264 1.05 -24.38 6.09
CA VAL A 264 -0.30 -24.33 6.64
C VAL A 264 -1.08 -23.21 5.95
N VAL A 265 -2.29 -23.54 5.50
CA VAL A 265 -3.27 -22.54 5.09
C VAL A 265 -4.10 -22.15 6.30
N LEU A 266 -4.09 -20.87 6.66
CA LEU A 266 -4.93 -20.33 7.72
C LEU A 266 -6.37 -20.16 7.24
N THR A 267 -7.32 -20.50 8.12
CA THR A 267 -8.74 -20.19 7.98
C THR A 267 -8.98 -18.69 8.01
N GLN A 268 -10.20 -18.24 7.66
CA GLN A 268 -10.54 -16.81 7.76
C GLN A 268 -10.48 -16.30 9.20
N GLY A 269 -10.95 -17.10 10.17
CA GLY A 269 -10.88 -16.77 11.59
C GLY A 269 -9.44 -16.58 12.07
N GLU A 270 -8.53 -17.48 11.69
CA GLU A 270 -7.11 -17.36 12.07
C GLU A 270 -6.40 -16.19 11.40
N LYS A 271 -6.79 -15.83 10.17
CA LYS A 271 -6.32 -14.59 9.53
C LYS A 271 -6.81 -13.35 10.27
N ALA A 272 -8.05 -13.36 10.75
CA ALA A 272 -8.58 -12.28 11.59
C ALA A 272 -7.84 -12.20 12.93
N ILE A 273 -7.59 -13.35 13.59
CA ILE A 273 -6.72 -13.44 14.78
C ILE A 273 -5.36 -12.81 14.49
N SER A 274 -4.72 -13.17 13.38
CA SER A 274 -3.42 -12.61 12.98
C SER A 274 -3.46 -11.09 12.85
N ALA A 275 -4.53 -10.54 12.27
CA ALA A 275 -4.72 -9.09 12.14
C ALA A 275 -4.97 -8.41 13.49
N PHE A 276 -5.68 -9.06 14.42
CA PHE A 276 -5.86 -8.56 15.78
C PHE A 276 -4.57 -8.60 16.59
N ILE A 277 -3.75 -9.66 16.48
CA ILE A 277 -2.41 -9.74 17.11
C ILE A 277 -1.55 -8.54 16.68
N VAL A 278 -1.48 -8.23 15.39
CA VAL A 278 -0.71 -7.08 14.88
C VAL A 278 -1.17 -5.77 15.51
N LYS A 279 -2.48 -5.58 15.66
CA LYS A 279 -3.05 -4.36 16.25
C LYS A 279 -2.85 -4.29 17.76
N ALA A 280 -3.12 -5.39 18.46
CA ALA A 280 -3.06 -5.49 19.91
C ALA A 280 -1.65 -5.27 20.44
N PHE A 281 -0.66 -5.92 19.83
CA PHE A 281 0.75 -5.82 20.25
C PHE A 281 1.52 -4.73 19.50
N ARG A 282 0.88 -4.06 18.52
CA ARG A 282 1.50 -3.04 17.65
C ARG A 282 2.81 -3.52 17.00
N GLN A 283 2.88 -4.81 16.70
CA GLN A 283 3.98 -5.47 16.02
C GLN A 283 3.55 -5.83 14.60
N ASN A 284 4.03 -5.09 13.60
CA ASN A 284 3.76 -5.42 12.20
C ASN A 284 4.44 -6.74 11.81
N ILE A 285 5.70 -6.91 12.19
CA ILE A 285 6.44 -8.16 12.04
C ILE A 285 6.33 -8.90 13.37
N CYS A 286 5.47 -9.91 13.42
CA CYS A 286 5.18 -10.64 14.65
C CYS A 286 5.11 -12.15 14.40
N GLY A 287 5.80 -12.93 15.25
CA GLY A 287 5.66 -14.37 15.33
C GLY A 287 4.76 -14.76 16.49
N PHE A 288 3.86 -15.71 16.28
CA PHE A 288 3.01 -16.26 17.34
C PHE A 288 2.60 -17.70 17.02
N ASP A 289 2.15 -18.44 18.04
CA ASP A 289 1.81 -19.85 17.92
C ASP A 289 0.29 -20.06 18.09
N ILE A 290 -0.29 -20.90 17.22
CA ILE A 290 -1.69 -21.33 17.26
C ILE A 290 -1.76 -22.82 17.55
N LEU A 291 -2.64 -23.18 18.50
CA LEU A 291 -3.11 -24.54 18.74
C LEU A 291 -4.45 -24.71 18.02
N ARG A 292 -4.49 -25.58 17.01
CA ARG A 292 -5.76 -26.03 16.39
C ARG A 292 -6.27 -27.26 17.12
N THR A 293 -7.47 -27.14 17.66
CA THR A 293 -8.24 -28.21 18.29
C THR A 293 -9.58 -28.37 17.59
N ASP A 294 -10.33 -29.42 17.94
CA ASP A 294 -11.70 -29.60 17.46
C ASP A 294 -12.63 -28.47 17.92
N GLY A 295 -12.30 -27.82 19.04
CA GLY A 295 -13.03 -26.69 19.62
C GLY A 295 -12.58 -25.31 19.13
N GLY A 296 -11.64 -25.20 18.18
CA GLY A 296 -11.22 -23.92 17.60
C GLY A 296 -9.71 -23.72 17.51
N SER A 297 -9.30 -22.46 17.31
CA SER A 297 -7.90 -22.05 17.18
C SER A 297 -7.54 -21.09 18.30
N TYR A 298 -6.53 -21.43 19.10
CA TYR A 298 -6.14 -20.70 20.31
C TYR A 298 -4.70 -20.23 20.21
N VAL A 299 -4.45 -18.95 20.48
CA VAL A 299 -3.11 -18.37 20.57
C VAL A 299 -2.50 -18.75 21.92
N CYS A 300 -1.37 -19.43 21.90
CA CYS A 300 -0.71 -19.93 23.12
C CYS A 300 0.64 -19.26 23.41
N ASP A 301 1.17 -18.47 22.47
CA ASP A 301 2.43 -17.74 22.62
C ASP A 301 2.53 -16.61 21.59
N VAL A 302 3.06 -15.45 21.99
CA VAL A 302 3.33 -14.30 21.11
C VAL A 302 4.79 -13.89 21.33
N ASN A 303 5.60 -13.97 20.27
CA ASN A 303 7.05 -13.86 20.35
C ASN A 303 7.58 -12.47 19.93
N GLY A 304 6.73 -11.60 19.38
CA GLY A 304 7.19 -10.36 18.77
C GLY A 304 8.00 -10.61 17.50
N TRP A 305 9.10 -9.90 17.28
CA TRP A 305 9.82 -9.91 16.01
C TRP A 305 10.35 -11.30 15.61
N SER A 306 9.84 -11.84 14.49
CA SER A 306 10.24 -13.15 14.00
C SER A 306 10.14 -13.26 12.48
N PHE A 307 11.15 -13.89 11.87
CA PHE A 307 11.17 -14.17 10.43
C PHE A 307 11.05 -15.66 10.14
N VAL A 308 10.28 -15.98 9.09
CA VAL A 308 10.27 -17.31 8.48
C VAL A 308 11.65 -17.62 7.95
N LYS A 309 12.14 -18.83 8.18
CA LYS A 309 13.48 -19.26 7.72
C LYS A 309 13.37 -20.05 6.42
N GLY A 310 14.19 -19.71 5.44
CA GLY A 310 14.37 -20.49 4.21
C GLY A 310 13.25 -20.38 3.17
N ASN A 311 12.34 -19.41 3.31
CA ASN A 311 11.21 -19.23 2.41
C ASN A 311 11.39 -17.99 1.52
N GLN A 312 11.79 -18.19 0.25
CA GLN A 312 12.01 -17.08 -0.69
C GLN A 312 10.73 -16.30 -1.02
N LYS A 313 9.56 -16.94 -0.97
CA LYS A 313 8.26 -16.28 -1.19
C LYS A 313 7.92 -15.34 -0.03
N TYR A 314 8.27 -15.72 1.20
CA TYR A 314 8.14 -14.86 2.39
C TYR A 314 9.09 -13.65 2.31
N TYR A 315 10.31 -13.85 1.83
CA TYR A 315 11.28 -12.77 1.62
C TYR A 315 11.02 -11.94 0.37
N ASN A 316 9.98 -12.21 -0.43
CA ASN A 316 9.74 -11.41 -1.62
C ASN A 316 9.47 -9.95 -1.20
N VAL A 317 10.04 -9.01 -1.95
CA VAL A 317 9.89 -7.57 -1.74
C VAL A 317 8.44 -7.19 -1.51
N ARG A 318 7.49 -7.80 -2.24
CA ARG A 318 6.06 -7.52 -2.09
C ARG A 318 5.49 -7.84 -0.70
N SER A 319 5.91 -8.92 -0.04
CA SER A 319 5.50 -9.20 1.34
C SER A 319 6.18 -8.23 2.29
N ILE A 320 7.49 -8.02 2.18
CA ILE A 320 8.19 -7.03 3.02
C ILE A 320 7.58 -5.62 2.89
N TRP A 321 7.20 -5.19 1.68
CA TRP A 321 6.49 -3.92 1.43
C TRP A 321 5.10 -3.85 2.08
N GLN A 322 4.44 -4.99 2.34
CA GLN A 322 3.23 -5.04 3.16
C GLN A 322 3.53 -4.82 4.66
N CYS A 323 4.74 -5.12 5.16
CA CYS A 323 5.19 -4.72 6.52
C CYS A 323 5.25 -3.20 6.61
N PHE A 324 5.74 -2.58 5.54
CA PHE A 324 5.69 -1.15 5.33
C PHE A 324 4.32 -0.72 4.78
N GLY A 325 3.21 -1.32 5.26
CA GLY A 325 1.87 -0.78 5.06
C GLY A 325 1.73 0.65 5.60
N VAL A 326 2.64 1.04 6.51
CA VAL A 326 2.87 2.43 6.90
C VAL A 326 3.56 3.22 5.78
N LEU A 327 4.42 2.68 4.91
CA LEU A 327 4.81 3.35 3.65
C LEU A 327 3.75 3.31 2.56
N HIS A 328 2.74 2.45 2.50
CA HIS A 328 1.68 2.70 1.50
C HIS A 328 0.81 3.90 1.93
N LYS A 329 0.51 4.02 3.24
CA LYS A 329 -0.14 5.19 3.84
C LYS A 329 0.79 6.41 4.05
N HIS A 330 2.11 6.21 4.12
CA HIS A 330 3.10 7.30 4.21
C HIS A 330 3.78 7.62 2.87
N MET A 331 3.71 6.77 1.87
CA MET A 331 3.88 7.19 0.48
C MET A 331 2.71 8.08 0.07
N GLN A 332 1.51 7.84 0.61
CA GLN A 332 0.43 8.85 0.60
C GLN A 332 0.75 10.08 1.49
N SER A 333 1.68 10.01 2.45
CA SER A 333 2.21 11.18 3.18
C SER A 333 3.38 11.89 2.48
N SER A 334 4.06 11.26 1.51
CA SER A 334 4.93 11.99 0.57
C SER A 334 4.14 12.89 -0.36
N TRP A 335 2.82 12.71 -0.47
CA TRP A 335 1.94 13.65 -1.17
C TRP A 335 1.85 14.97 -0.39
N ARG A 336 1.82 14.92 0.96
CA ARG A 336 1.91 16.13 1.81
C ARG A 336 3.28 16.83 1.70
N ARG A 337 4.38 16.09 1.49
CA ARG A 337 5.72 16.67 1.25
C ARG A 337 5.92 17.21 -0.19
N ALA A 338 5.08 16.81 -1.14
CA ALA A 338 5.08 17.31 -2.52
C ALA A 338 4.07 18.46 -2.78
N GLY A 339 3.40 18.98 -1.74
CA GLY A 339 2.38 20.02 -1.86
C GLY A 339 1.02 19.54 -2.37
N ILE A 340 0.75 18.23 -2.33
CA ILE A 340 -0.48 17.65 -2.87
C ILE A 340 -1.59 17.56 -1.79
N ARG A 341 -2.72 18.22 -2.04
CA ARG A 341 -3.96 18.28 -1.24
C ARG A 341 -5.12 17.62 -2.00
N VAL A 342 -6.04 17.00 -1.28
CA VAL A 342 -7.29 16.45 -1.85
C VAL A 342 -8.46 17.25 -1.30
N GLY A 343 -9.39 17.63 -2.17
CA GLY A 343 -10.59 18.37 -1.76
C GLY A 343 -11.79 18.04 -2.62
N ARG A 344 -12.90 18.71 -2.33
CA ARG A 344 -14.15 18.58 -3.08
C ARG A 344 -14.64 19.96 -3.53
N CYS A 345 -14.78 20.13 -4.83
CA CYS A 345 -15.30 21.34 -5.45
C CYS A 345 -16.82 21.21 -5.62
N PRO A 346 -17.64 22.05 -4.98
CA PRO A 346 -19.08 22.03 -5.20
C PRO A 346 -19.40 22.49 -6.63
N THR A 347 -20.31 21.78 -7.29
CA THR A 347 -20.83 22.12 -8.61
C THR A 347 -22.33 21.88 -8.64
N THR A 348 -23.00 22.34 -9.68
CA THR A 348 -24.43 22.05 -9.92
C THR A 348 -24.71 20.55 -10.11
N SER A 349 -23.71 19.77 -10.47
CA SER A 349 -23.79 18.32 -10.62
C SER A 349 -23.54 17.57 -9.31
N GLY A 350 -23.13 18.22 -8.23
CA GLY A 350 -22.65 17.60 -6.98
C GLY A 350 -21.20 17.96 -6.68
N ALA A 351 -20.59 17.38 -5.65
CA ALA A 351 -19.22 17.76 -5.28
C ALA A 351 -18.19 16.91 -6.04
N LEU A 352 -17.36 17.54 -6.87
CA LEU A 352 -16.30 16.86 -7.59
C LEU A 352 -15.04 16.78 -6.73
N ARG A 353 -14.50 15.57 -6.57
CA ARG A 353 -13.17 15.41 -5.99
C ARG A 353 -12.12 15.99 -6.93
N PHE A 354 -11.16 16.66 -6.33
CA PHE A 354 -9.95 17.08 -7.01
C PHE A 354 -8.71 16.72 -6.19
N VAL A 355 -7.60 16.57 -6.90
CA VAL A 355 -6.25 16.48 -6.33
C VAL A 355 -5.49 17.71 -6.79
N ARG A 356 -5.03 18.51 -5.84
CA ARG A 356 -4.31 19.77 -6.08
C ARG A 356 -2.86 19.62 -5.66
N ARG A 357 -1.91 20.04 -6.47
CA ARG A 357 -0.49 20.20 -6.12
C ARG A 357 -0.14 21.68 -6.13
N GLU A 358 0.48 22.17 -5.08
CA GLU A 358 1.00 23.55 -5.05
C GLU A 358 2.29 23.66 -5.87
N GLY A 359 2.39 24.75 -6.64
CA GLY A 359 3.61 25.14 -7.35
C GLY A 359 4.00 26.58 -7.07
N THR A 360 5.15 26.99 -7.58
CA THR A 360 5.76 28.32 -7.36
C THR A 360 5.49 29.33 -8.49
N VAL A 361 4.90 28.88 -9.61
CA VAL A 361 4.57 29.67 -10.80
C VAL A 361 3.14 30.22 -10.69
N GLY A 362 2.94 31.46 -11.14
CA GLY A 362 1.70 32.21 -10.91
C GLY A 362 0.46 31.79 -11.72
N VAL A 363 0.61 31.03 -12.81
CA VAL A 363 -0.53 30.52 -13.59
C VAL A 363 -0.81 29.06 -13.20
N PRO A 364 -2.05 28.69 -12.84
CA PRO A 364 -2.40 27.32 -12.52
C PRO A 364 -2.68 26.45 -13.76
N VAL A 365 -2.56 25.13 -13.60
CA VAL A 365 -2.89 24.10 -14.59
C VAL A 365 -4.07 23.27 -14.11
N LEU A 366 -5.07 23.09 -14.96
CA LEU A 366 -6.18 22.16 -14.76
C LEU A 366 -6.00 20.93 -15.66
N ALA A 367 -5.86 19.75 -15.07
CA ALA A 367 -5.68 18.48 -15.75
C ALA A 367 -6.97 17.65 -15.75
N LEU A 368 -7.41 17.23 -16.94
CA LEU A 368 -8.67 16.52 -17.18
C LEU A 368 -8.40 15.07 -17.64
N PRO A 369 -8.88 14.05 -16.90
CA PRO A 369 -8.60 12.66 -17.24
C PRO A 369 -9.41 12.14 -18.43
N GLY A 370 -9.01 10.98 -18.93
CA GLY A 370 -9.73 10.25 -19.98
C GLY A 370 -11.06 9.67 -19.52
N ALA A 371 -11.75 8.96 -20.41
CA ALA A 371 -13.01 8.30 -20.07
C ALA A 371 -12.81 7.30 -18.93
N ALA A 372 -13.74 7.30 -17.96
CA ALA A 372 -13.64 6.54 -16.71
C ALA A 372 -12.34 6.78 -15.92
N GLY A 373 -11.65 7.89 -16.21
CA GLY A 373 -10.40 8.26 -15.58
C GLY A 373 -10.62 9.02 -14.27
N ARG A 374 -9.54 9.12 -13.50
CA ARG A 374 -9.50 9.82 -12.22
C ARG A 374 -8.37 10.83 -12.17
N ALA A 375 -8.38 11.71 -11.18
CA ALA A 375 -7.37 12.74 -11.00
C ALA A 375 -5.94 12.17 -11.00
N GLU A 376 -5.74 11.00 -10.39
CA GLU A 376 -4.44 10.31 -10.33
C GLU A 376 -3.89 9.91 -11.70
N HIS A 377 -4.74 9.81 -12.74
CA HIS A 377 -4.31 9.52 -14.11
C HIS A 377 -3.63 10.70 -14.79
N VAL A 378 -3.96 11.93 -14.37
CA VAL A 378 -3.49 13.16 -15.05
C VAL A 378 -2.77 14.14 -14.13
N ILE A 379 -2.66 13.86 -12.83
CA ILE A 379 -1.77 14.63 -11.95
C ILE A 379 -0.30 14.26 -12.19
N PHE A 380 0.48 15.16 -12.78
CA PHE A 380 1.87 14.88 -13.14
C PHE A 380 2.79 14.89 -11.90
N ASP A 381 3.18 13.69 -11.46
CA ASP A 381 4.12 13.46 -10.35
C ASP A 381 5.44 12.88 -10.86
N GLY A 382 6.56 13.59 -10.63
CA GLY A 382 7.91 13.08 -10.92
C GLY A 382 8.97 14.18 -11.17
N PRO A 383 10.27 13.88 -10.94
CA PRO A 383 11.39 14.82 -11.13
C PRO A 383 11.60 15.27 -12.58
N SER A 384 11.04 14.55 -13.55
CA SER A 384 11.04 14.91 -14.98
C SER A 384 9.81 15.72 -15.41
N SER A 385 8.87 16.00 -14.49
CA SER A 385 7.74 16.89 -14.76
C SER A 385 8.12 18.33 -14.38
N CYS A 386 7.91 19.25 -15.31
CA CYS A 386 7.96 20.70 -15.03
C CYS A 386 6.86 21.13 -14.03
N ALA A 387 5.96 20.20 -13.66
CA ALA A 387 4.85 20.35 -12.73
C ALA A 387 5.25 20.59 -11.27
N GLY A 388 6.53 20.48 -10.89
CA GLY A 388 7.01 21.02 -9.61
C GLY A 388 6.93 22.55 -9.53
N ALA A 389 6.84 23.23 -10.68
CA ALA A 389 6.73 24.67 -10.76
C ALA A 389 5.27 25.15 -10.77
N TRP A 390 4.30 24.35 -11.23
CA TRP A 390 2.92 24.80 -11.46
C TRP A 390 1.95 24.36 -10.38
N THR A 391 1.08 25.26 -9.94
CA THR A 391 -0.10 24.83 -9.17
C THR A 391 -1.00 24.02 -10.09
N THR A 392 -1.14 22.72 -9.84
CA THR A 392 -1.85 21.79 -10.72
C THR A 392 -3.06 21.21 -10.01
N VAL A 393 -4.24 21.27 -10.62
CA VAL A 393 -5.45 20.61 -10.12
C VAL A 393 -5.87 19.55 -11.12
N ALA A 394 -6.10 18.32 -10.66
CA ALA A 394 -6.63 17.22 -11.43
C ALA A 394 -8.00 16.81 -10.89
N LEU A 395 -8.99 16.60 -11.77
CA LEU A 395 -10.37 16.32 -11.38
C LEU A 395 -10.74 14.84 -11.55
N ASP A 396 -11.65 14.36 -10.71
CA ASP A 396 -12.43 13.15 -10.97
C ASP A 396 -13.71 13.55 -11.74
N TRP A 397 -14.04 12.83 -12.82
CA TRP A 397 -15.32 13.04 -13.53
C TRP A 397 -16.52 12.72 -12.62
N PRO A 398 -17.70 13.33 -12.86
CA PRO A 398 -18.92 12.97 -12.13
C PRO A 398 -19.24 11.48 -12.29
N GLY A 399 -19.49 10.79 -11.18
CA GLY A 399 -19.72 9.36 -11.18
C GLY A 399 -18.46 8.54 -11.49
N SER A 400 -17.26 9.13 -11.51
CA SER A 400 -15.98 8.41 -11.63
C SER A 400 -15.10 8.68 -10.41
N GLY A 401 -14.11 7.83 -10.18
CA GLY A 401 -13.20 7.97 -9.03
C GLY A 401 -13.95 8.00 -7.70
N GLU A 402 -13.75 9.06 -6.92
CA GLU A 402 -14.46 9.30 -5.65
C GLU A 402 -15.46 10.47 -5.73
N SER A 403 -15.72 11.01 -6.93
CA SER A 403 -16.83 11.94 -7.24
C SER A 403 -18.17 11.21 -7.38
N THR A 404 -18.48 10.31 -6.46
CA THR A 404 -19.64 9.38 -6.57
C THR A 404 -20.98 10.04 -6.26
N ASP A 405 -20.96 11.17 -5.55
CA ASP A 405 -22.10 12.03 -5.27
C ASP A 405 -22.42 13.03 -6.40
N ALA A 406 -21.55 13.11 -7.43
CA ALA A 406 -21.76 13.99 -8.56
C ALA A 406 -22.36 13.24 -9.77
N TRP A 407 -23.35 13.85 -10.42
CA TRP A 407 -24.06 13.28 -11.57
C TRP A 407 -23.53 13.81 -12.91
N PRO A 408 -23.25 12.93 -13.88
CA PRO A 408 -22.66 13.32 -15.15
C PRO A 408 -23.62 14.14 -16.01
N ARG A 409 -23.07 15.18 -16.65
CA ARG A 409 -23.74 15.83 -17.78
C ARG A 409 -23.40 15.04 -19.04
N TRP A 410 -24.43 14.60 -19.76
CA TRP A 410 -24.34 13.63 -20.86
C TRP A 410 -23.79 14.22 -22.18
N SER A 411 -22.63 14.88 -22.14
CA SER A 411 -21.87 15.30 -23.33
C SER A 411 -20.53 15.93 -22.93
N THR A 412 -19.61 15.99 -23.87
CA THR A 412 -18.36 16.77 -23.74
C THR A 412 -18.60 18.26 -23.52
N LYS A 413 -19.65 18.85 -24.13
CA LYS A 413 -20.09 20.24 -23.85
C LYS A 413 -20.60 20.41 -22.41
N GLY A 414 -21.37 19.44 -21.92
CA GLY A 414 -21.88 19.44 -20.56
C GLY A 414 -20.75 19.34 -19.52
N LEU A 415 -19.78 18.47 -19.75
CA LEU A 415 -18.58 18.36 -18.92
C LEU A 415 -17.70 19.63 -19.02
N ALA A 416 -17.63 20.29 -20.18
CA ALA A 416 -16.93 21.58 -20.31
C ALA A 416 -17.59 22.66 -19.44
N ALA A 417 -18.92 22.78 -19.47
CA ALA A 417 -19.65 23.71 -18.60
C ALA A 417 -19.39 23.43 -17.12
N LEU A 418 -19.26 22.17 -16.73
CA LEU A 418 -18.90 21.78 -15.37
C LEU A 418 -17.46 22.19 -15.00
N VAL A 419 -16.52 22.09 -15.95
CA VAL A 419 -15.15 22.59 -15.76
C VAL A 419 -15.15 24.10 -15.56
N LEU A 420 -16.00 24.87 -16.24
CA LEU A 420 -16.14 26.31 -16.01
C LEU A 420 -16.61 26.62 -14.57
N GLU A 421 -17.56 25.85 -14.03
CA GLU A 421 -18.00 25.97 -12.62
C GLU A 421 -16.84 25.69 -11.65
N VAL A 422 -15.96 24.75 -11.99
CA VAL A 422 -14.74 24.48 -11.22
C VAL A 422 -13.79 25.69 -11.28
N LEU A 423 -13.55 26.26 -12.46
CA LEU A 423 -12.71 27.47 -12.60
C LEU A 423 -13.26 28.65 -11.78
N ASP A 424 -14.58 28.82 -11.76
CA ASP A 424 -15.26 29.83 -10.95
C ASP A 424 -15.06 29.59 -9.45
N ALA A 425 -15.23 28.34 -8.99
CA ALA A 425 -15.05 27.97 -7.60
C ALA A 425 -13.60 28.17 -7.10
N PHE A 426 -12.61 27.91 -7.96
CA PHE A 426 -11.20 28.19 -7.66
C PHE A 426 -10.84 29.67 -7.79
N GLY A 427 -11.72 30.50 -8.38
CA GLY A 427 -11.47 31.92 -8.63
C GLY A 427 -10.27 32.15 -9.54
N TRP A 428 -10.06 31.29 -10.53
CA TRP A 428 -8.90 31.36 -11.44
C TRP A 428 -9.22 32.24 -12.65
N PRO A 429 -8.69 33.48 -12.72
CA PRO A 429 -8.93 34.37 -13.86
C PRO A 429 -8.13 33.95 -15.10
N ARG A 430 -7.11 33.12 -14.91
CA ARG A 430 -6.21 32.62 -15.96
C ARG A 430 -5.82 31.18 -15.64
N VAL A 431 -5.85 30.28 -16.62
CA VAL A 431 -5.56 28.85 -16.43
C VAL A 431 -4.98 28.22 -17.70
N ILE A 432 -4.20 27.16 -17.55
CA ILE A 432 -3.81 26.25 -18.63
C ILE A 432 -4.56 24.94 -18.48
N ILE A 433 -5.12 24.41 -19.56
CA ILE A 433 -5.87 23.16 -19.52
C ILE A 433 -5.06 22.06 -20.20
N ILE A 434 -4.92 20.92 -19.53
CA ILE A 434 -4.34 19.72 -20.11
C ILE A 434 -5.44 18.66 -20.12
N GLY A 435 -5.82 18.20 -21.31
CA GLY A 435 -6.76 17.11 -21.48
C GLY A 435 -6.06 15.84 -21.89
N HIS A 436 -6.57 14.69 -21.44
CA HIS A 436 -6.22 13.39 -22.01
C HIS A 436 -7.50 12.69 -22.51
N SER A 437 -7.51 12.24 -23.77
CA SER A 437 -8.61 11.45 -24.35
C SER A 437 -9.95 12.20 -24.23
N LEU A 438 -10.94 11.67 -23.49
CA LEU A 438 -12.17 12.41 -23.17
C LEU A 438 -11.88 13.81 -22.60
N GLY A 439 -10.89 13.95 -21.73
CA GLY A 439 -10.47 15.25 -21.20
C GLY A 439 -9.96 16.20 -22.26
N SER A 440 -9.34 15.70 -23.34
CA SER A 440 -8.96 16.52 -24.51
C SER A 440 -10.19 16.99 -25.27
N MET A 441 -11.17 16.11 -25.49
CA MET A 441 -12.44 16.48 -26.15
C MET A 441 -13.22 17.54 -25.36
N VAL A 442 -13.19 17.45 -24.02
CA VAL A 442 -13.74 18.48 -23.12
C VAL A 442 -12.92 19.77 -23.21
N ALA A 443 -11.59 19.68 -23.16
CA ALA A 443 -10.68 20.83 -23.22
C ALA A 443 -10.80 21.61 -24.53
N MET A 444 -11.07 20.93 -25.65
CA MET A 444 -11.36 21.61 -26.92
C MET A 444 -12.49 22.64 -26.73
N HIS A 445 -13.57 22.29 -26.02
CA HIS A 445 -14.72 23.21 -25.81
C HIS A 445 -14.39 24.43 -24.95
N LEU A 446 -13.20 24.46 -24.34
CA LEU A 446 -12.76 25.51 -23.44
C LEU A 446 -11.74 26.45 -24.10
N VAL A 447 -11.25 26.15 -25.31
CA VAL A 447 -10.21 26.96 -25.99
C VAL A 447 -10.69 28.41 -26.25
N ALA A 448 -12.00 28.62 -26.43
CA ALA A 448 -12.57 29.94 -26.66
C ALA A 448 -12.83 30.74 -25.36
N ASP A 449 -12.67 30.14 -24.17
CA ASP A 449 -12.87 30.87 -22.91
C ASP A 449 -11.69 31.83 -22.66
N PRO A 450 -11.94 33.12 -22.37
CA PRO A 450 -10.88 34.13 -22.22
C PRO A 450 -9.93 33.88 -21.04
N ARG A 451 -10.31 33.01 -20.08
CA ARG A 451 -9.43 32.62 -18.97
C ARG A 451 -8.38 31.60 -19.40
N VAL A 452 -8.59 30.90 -20.51
CA VAL A 452 -7.73 29.80 -20.95
C VAL A 452 -6.56 30.35 -21.76
N LEU A 453 -5.37 30.31 -21.18
CA LEU A 453 -4.13 30.81 -21.81
C LEU A 453 -3.45 29.79 -22.71
N GLY A 454 -3.77 28.52 -22.51
CA GLY A 454 -3.22 27.45 -23.31
C GLY A 454 -3.94 26.14 -23.08
N VAL A 455 -3.97 25.32 -24.11
CA VAL A 455 -4.61 24.01 -24.10
C VAL A 455 -3.64 22.97 -24.67
N VAL A 456 -3.41 21.92 -23.88
CA VAL A 456 -2.60 20.77 -24.28
C VAL A 456 -3.51 19.55 -24.41
N LEU A 457 -3.67 19.06 -25.63
CA LEU A 457 -4.56 17.96 -25.98
C LEU A 457 -3.74 16.67 -26.16
N LEU A 458 -3.87 15.73 -25.23
CA LEU A 458 -3.22 14.42 -25.30
C LEU A 458 -4.21 13.39 -25.86
N ALA A 459 -3.86 12.72 -26.95
CA ALA A 459 -4.69 11.78 -27.70
C ALA A 459 -6.12 12.32 -27.96
N PRO A 460 -6.30 13.49 -28.61
CA PRO A 460 -7.63 14.01 -28.92
C PRO A 460 -8.28 13.27 -30.10
N SER A 461 -9.59 13.46 -30.25
CA SER A 461 -10.33 13.17 -31.48
C SER A 461 -11.43 14.22 -31.64
N PRO A 462 -11.70 14.69 -32.88
CA PRO A 462 -12.73 15.70 -33.13
C PRO A 462 -14.15 15.13 -33.06
N GLY A 463 -14.30 13.82 -32.83
CA GLY A 463 -15.57 13.13 -32.76
C GLY A 463 -15.84 12.20 -33.94
N LEU A 464 -16.89 11.39 -33.82
CA LEU A 464 -17.20 10.37 -34.82
C LEU A 464 -17.60 10.99 -36.17
N LEU A 465 -18.48 11.99 -36.16
CA LEU A 465 -19.02 12.57 -37.39
C LEU A 465 -17.95 13.31 -38.23
N PRO A 466 -17.05 14.13 -37.66
CA PRO A 466 -15.98 14.76 -38.43
C PRO A 466 -15.01 13.74 -39.01
N CYS A 467 -14.65 12.70 -38.25
CA CYS A 467 -13.79 11.63 -38.75
C CYS A 467 -14.44 10.88 -39.92
N LEU A 468 -15.72 10.50 -39.81
CA LEU A 468 -16.42 9.81 -40.90
C LEU A 468 -16.50 10.67 -42.17
N ARG A 469 -16.72 11.99 -42.04
CA ARG A 469 -16.70 12.93 -43.17
C ARG A 469 -15.33 12.99 -43.85
N ALA A 470 -14.25 12.83 -43.09
CA ALA A 470 -12.88 12.74 -43.59
C ALA A 470 -12.48 11.32 -44.03
N GLY A 471 -13.39 10.34 -44.04
CA GLY A 471 -13.10 8.95 -44.41
C GLY A 471 -12.26 8.20 -43.37
N ILE A 472 -12.23 8.67 -42.13
CA ILE A 472 -11.47 8.09 -41.01
C ILE A 472 -12.44 7.40 -40.05
N TRP A 473 -12.13 6.15 -39.70
CA TRP A 473 -12.80 5.47 -38.60
C TRP A 473 -11.98 5.67 -37.32
N PRO A 474 -12.44 6.47 -36.34
CA PRO A 474 -11.58 6.94 -35.25
C PRO A 474 -11.30 5.90 -34.15
N LEU A 475 -12.08 4.82 -34.08
CA LEU A 475 -12.00 3.81 -33.02
C LEU A 475 -11.69 2.43 -33.63
N PRO A 476 -10.46 1.91 -33.56
CA PRO A 476 -10.11 0.61 -34.13
C PRO A 476 -11.10 -0.52 -33.74
N LEU A 477 -11.41 -1.45 -34.64
CA LEU A 477 -12.40 -2.52 -34.35
C LEU A 477 -12.09 -3.32 -33.08
N TYR A 478 -10.79 -3.55 -32.82
CA TYR A 478 -10.34 -4.20 -31.60
C TYR A 478 -10.65 -3.37 -30.33
N SER A 479 -10.53 -2.04 -30.40
CA SER A 479 -10.88 -1.17 -29.28
C SER A 479 -12.38 -1.20 -29.00
N VAL A 480 -13.23 -1.22 -30.03
CA VAL A 480 -14.69 -1.37 -29.89
C VAL A 480 -15.06 -2.70 -29.21
N LEU A 481 -14.41 -3.81 -29.60
CA LEU A 481 -14.62 -5.11 -28.97
C LEU A 481 -14.21 -5.09 -27.48
N VAL A 482 -13.03 -4.55 -27.16
CA VAL A 482 -12.56 -4.47 -25.77
C VAL A 482 -13.45 -3.54 -24.95
N LEU A 483 -13.87 -2.39 -25.49
CA LEU A 483 -14.81 -1.47 -24.83
C LEU A 483 -16.15 -2.15 -24.54
N THR A 484 -16.64 -2.98 -25.46
CA THR A 484 -17.88 -3.75 -25.30
C THR A 484 -17.73 -4.83 -24.23
N LEU A 485 -16.63 -5.61 -24.24
CA LEU A 485 -16.33 -6.61 -23.22
C LEU A 485 -16.16 -5.98 -21.82
N CYS A 486 -15.50 -4.82 -21.76
CA CYS A 486 -15.38 -4.06 -20.53
C CYS A 486 -16.76 -3.61 -20.05
N ALA A 487 -17.59 -3.02 -20.93
CA ALA A 487 -18.95 -2.62 -20.62
C ALA A 487 -19.83 -3.79 -20.13
N LEU A 488 -19.68 -4.99 -20.69
CA LEU A 488 -20.39 -6.18 -20.22
C LEU A 488 -19.91 -6.65 -18.85
N SER A 489 -18.61 -6.51 -18.55
CA SER A 489 -18.08 -6.79 -17.20
C SER A 489 -18.61 -5.83 -16.12
N LEU A 490 -19.09 -4.64 -16.53
CA LEU A 490 -19.72 -3.65 -15.66
C LEU A 490 -21.11 -4.09 -15.17
N CYS A 491 -21.78 -5.01 -15.87
CA CYS A 491 -23.11 -5.48 -15.54
C CYS A 491 -23.12 -6.71 -14.61
N ASN A 492 -21.96 -7.15 -14.08
CA ASN A 492 -21.88 -8.34 -13.22
C ASN A 492 -22.24 -8.02 -11.75
N PRO A 493 -23.43 -8.42 -11.25
CA PRO A 493 -23.88 -8.12 -9.89
C PRO A 493 -23.15 -8.93 -8.82
N LEU A 494 -22.39 -9.97 -9.18
CA LEU A 494 -21.56 -10.74 -8.25
C LEU A 494 -20.23 -10.03 -7.93
N ALA A 495 -19.90 -8.96 -8.65
CA ALA A 495 -18.71 -8.15 -8.42
C ALA A 495 -18.87 -7.12 -7.28
N VAL A 496 -19.97 -7.12 -6.51
CA VAL A 496 -20.28 -6.13 -5.46
C VAL A 496 -19.18 -6.01 -4.38
N GLN A 497 -18.46 -7.09 -4.06
CA GLN A 497 -17.30 -7.02 -3.13
C GLN A 497 -16.00 -6.56 -3.81
N ALA A 498 -15.90 -6.67 -5.14
CA ALA A 498 -14.81 -6.18 -5.98
C ALA A 498 -15.12 -4.81 -6.62
N ALA A 499 -16.32 -4.27 -6.37
CA ALA A 499 -16.87 -3.03 -6.89
C ALA A 499 -15.99 -1.82 -6.63
N SER A 500 -15.27 -1.83 -5.51
CA SER A 500 -14.33 -0.78 -5.20
C SER A 500 -13.15 -0.78 -6.16
N ARG A 501 -12.73 -1.92 -6.76
CA ARG A 501 -11.40 -2.18 -7.36
C ARG A 501 -11.32 -2.23 -8.90
N SER A 502 -12.43 -2.04 -9.63
CA SER A 502 -12.44 -2.20 -11.10
C SER A 502 -12.96 -0.95 -11.80
N ASP A 503 -12.10 -0.32 -12.59
CA ASP A 503 -12.44 0.77 -13.52
C ASP A 503 -12.29 0.26 -14.95
N LEU A 504 -13.03 0.85 -15.90
CA LEU A 504 -12.87 0.64 -17.34
C LEU A 504 -11.39 0.74 -17.78
N ASN A 505 -10.63 1.69 -17.19
CA ASN A 505 -9.19 1.86 -17.40
C ASN A 505 -8.33 0.65 -16.96
N ARG A 506 -8.69 -0.02 -15.87
CA ARG A 506 -7.99 -1.22 -15.41
C ARG A 506 -8.22 -2.38 -16.36
N ALA A 507 -9.43 -2.51 -16.90
CA ALA A 507 -9.75 -3.52 -17.89
C ALA A 507 -8.97 -3.28 -19.20
N TRP A 508 -8.83 -2.02 -19.66
CA TRP A 508 -7.99 -1.68 -20.82
C TRP A 508 -6.53 -2.12 -20.66
N LEU A 509 -5.95 -1.87 -19.48
CA LEU A 509 -4.58 -2.30 -19.17
C LEU A 509 -4.46 -3.82 -19.03
N LEU A 510 -5.47 -4.51 -18.48
CA LEU A 510 -5.49 -5.97 -18.32
C LEU A 510 -5.67 -6.72 -19.64
N HIS A 511 -6.42 -6.15 -20.58
CA HIS A 511 -6.61 -6.71 -21.91
C HIS A 511 -5.42 -6.44 -22.86
N GLY A 512 -4.38 -5.73 -22.39
CA GLY A 512 -3.12 -5.62 -23.11
C GLY A 512 -3.15 -4.70 -24.33
N LEU A 513 -4.16 -3.81 -24.44
CA LEU A 513 -4.27 -2.83 -25.53
C LEU A 513 -2.99 -2.01 -25.73
N GLU A 514 -2.28 -1.72 -24.63
CA GLU A 514 -1.05 -0.92 -24.60
C GLU A 514 0.17 -1.76 -24.16
N GLY A 515 0.08 -3.09 -24.26
CA GLY A 515 1.11 -4.02 -23.76
C GLY A 515 2.46 -3.94 -24.49
N ARG A 516 2.51 -3.27 -25.66
CA ARG A 516 3.74 -3.07 -26.45
C ARG A 516 4.34 -1.66 -26.31
N SER A 517 3.51 -0.67 -25.96
CA SER A 517 3.84 0.76 -25.94
C SER A 517 4.23 1.27 -24.55
N LEU A 518 3.77 0.61 -23.49
CA LEU A 518 4.15 0.93 -22.12
C LEU A 518 5.29 0.02 -21.64
N CYS A 519 6.39 0.62 -21.16
CA CYS A 519 7.41 -0.14 -20.45
C CYS A 519 6.85 -0.74 -19.14
N ALA A 520 7.53 -1.73 -18.57
CA ALA A 520 7.08 -2.40 -17.35
C ALA A 520 6.81 -1.43 -16.18
N GLU A 521 7.63 -0.38 -16.06
CA GLU A 521 7.47 0.68 -15.06
C GLU A 521 6.25 1.57 -15.33
N GLY A 522 6.07 2.00 -16.59
CA GLY A 522 4.91 2.80 -17.01
C GLY A 522 3.59 2.05 -16.85
N LEU A 523 3.58 0.75 -17.18
CA LEU A 523 2.44 -0.13 -16.95
C LEU A 523 2.13 -0.29 -15.45
N ALA A 524 3.14 -0.48 -14.62
CA ALA A 524 2.97 -0.56 -13.17
C ALA A 524 2.42 0.76 -12.59
N ALA A 525 2.92 1.91 -13.04
CA ALA A 525 2.45 3.22 -12.63
C ALA A 525 0.98 3.48 -13.06
N ALA A 526 0.62 3.13 -14.29
CA ALA A 526 -0.75 3.23 -14.79
C ALA A 526 -1.73 2.32 -14.03
N GLN A 527 -1.28 1.09 -13.70
CA GLN A 527 -2.05 0.15 -12.88
C GLN A 527 -2.22 0.65 -11.45
N GLU A 528 -1.19 1.28 -10.87
CA GLU A 528 -1.25 1.86 -9.53
C GLU A 528 -2.18 3.07 -9.47
N ALA A 529 -2.09 3.97 -10.45
CA ALA A 529 -3.00 5.12 -10.56
C ALA A 529 -4.48 4.69 -10.72
N SER A 530 -4.73 3.47 -11.19
CA SER A 530 -6.07 2.88 -11.29
C SER A 530 -6.53 2.16 -10.01
N ARG A 531 -5.71 2.10 -8.94
CA ARG A 531 -6.10 1.47 -7.67
C ARG A 531 -6.85 2.45 -6.77
N PRO A 532 -8.06 2.12 -6.31
CA PRO A 532 -8.81 2.97 -5.39
C PRO A 532 -8.07 3.12 -4.06
N ARG A 533 -8.30 4.22 -3.35
CA ARG A 533 -7.79 4.39 -2.00
C ARG A 533 -8.41 3.40 -1.03
N SER A 534 -7.68 3.07 0.03
CA SER A 534 -8.13 2.12 1.06
C SER A 534 -9.35 2.60 1.86
N ASP A 535 -9.58 3.91 1.88
CA ASP A 535 -10.70 4.62 2.52
C ASP A 535 -11.76 5.08 1.51
N ALA A 536 -11.61 4.73 0.22
CA ALA A 536 -12.58 5.11 -0.79
C ALA A 536 -13.96 4.52 -0.45
N PRO A 537 -15.04 5.31 -0.58
CA PRO A 537 -16.39 4.86 -0.25
C PRO A 537 -16.75 3.62 -1.08
N GLY A 538 -17.44 2.67 -0.44
CA GLY A 538 -17.84 1.41 -1.05
C GLY A 538 -19.32 1.10 -0.77
N GLY A 539 -19.83 0.03 -1.39
CA GLY A 539 -21.22 -0.39 -1.27
C GLY A 539 -21.97 -0.36 -2.60
N LEU A 540 -23.20 -0.87 -2.59
CA LEU A 540 -24.01 -1.04 -3.81
C LEU A 540 -24.34 0.29 -4.50
N VAL A 541 -24.61 1.35 -3.72
CA VAL A 541 -24.92 2.68 -4.24
C VAL A 541 -23.72 3.28 -4.97
N VAL A 542 -22.54 3.24 -4.34
CA VAL A 542 -21.29 3.72 -4.93
C VAL A 542 -20.92 2.93 -6.19
N TRP A 543 -21.13 1.61 -6.15
CA TRP A 543 -20.94 0.77 -7.33
C TRP A 543 -21.84 1.20 -8.50
N LEU A 544 -23.14 1.37 -8.25
CA LEU A 544 -24.10 1.77 -9.28
C LEU A 544 -23.74 3.15 -9.87
N GLN A 545 -23.43 4.12 -9.01
CA GLN A 545 -23.00 5.46 -9.42
C GLN A 545 -21.77 5.41 -10.32
N ARG A 546 -20.78 4.58 -9.99
CA ARG A 546 -19.59 4.37 -10.83
C ARG A 546 -19.89 3.78 -12.20
N ARG A 547 -20.80 2.80 -12.26
CA ARG A 547 -21.21 2.20 -13.53
C ARG A 547 -21.95 3.20 -14.42
N LEU A 548 -22.81 4.02 -13.84
CA LEU A 548 -23.52 5.09 -14.54
C LEU A 548 -22.55 6.17 -15.03
N GLY A 549 -21.55 6.55 -14.23
CA GLY A 549 -20.50 7.48 -14.65
C GLY A 549 -19.65 6.97 -15.80
N ASP A 550 -19.18 5.72 -15.74
CA ASP A 550 -18.40 5.11 -16.82
C ASP A 550 -19.20 5.00 -18.13
N LEU A 551 -20.49 4.63 -18.03
CA LEU A 551 -21.39 4.62 -19.18
C LEU A 551 -21.61 6.03 -19.75
N ALA A 552 -21.77 7.03 -18.88
CA ALA A 552 -21.91 8.42 -19.30
C ALA A 552 -20.65 8.96 -19.99
N ALA A 553 -19.46 8.59 -19.51
CA ALA A 553 -18.19 8.93 -20.15
C ALA A 553 -18.09 8.33 -21.56
N LEU A 554 -18.50 7.07 -21.75
CA LEU A 554 -18.56 6.44 -23.07
C LEU A 554 -19.56 7.14 -24.00
N ILE A 555 -20.75 7.47 -23.50
CA ILE A 555 -21.74 8.23 -24.26
C ILE A 555 -21.18 9.60 -24.66
N ALA A 556 -20.49 10.30 -23.74
CA ALA A 556 -19.86 11.59 -24.04
C ALA A 556 -18.79 11.49 -25.14
N VAL A 557 -18.00 10.41 -25.18
CA VAL A 557 -17.03 10.16 -26.26
C VAL A 557 -17.75 9.89 -27.59
N LEU A 558 -18.73 8.99 -27.60
CA LEU A 558 -19.43 8.58 -28.82
C LEU A 558 -20.28 9.69 -29.42
N THR A 559 -20.83 10.57 -28.58
CA THR A 559 -21.62 11.73 -28.98
C THR A 559 -20.78 13.00 -29.17
N HIS A 560 -19.47 12.94 -28.89
CA HIS A 560 -18.60 14.09 -29.13
C HIS A 560 -18.60 14.44 -30.61
N ASN A 561 -18.80 15.72 -30.87
CA ASN A 561 -18.81 16.28 -32.19
C ASN A 561 -18.26 17.71 -32.08
N TRP A 562 -16.96 17.84 -32.35
CA TRP A 562 -16.32 19.13 -32.41
C TRP A 562 -16.84 19.91 -33.62
N GLN A 563 -17.18 21.16 -33.38
CA GLN A 563 -17.52 22.13 -34.42
C GLN A 563 -16.60 23.32 -34.23
N MET A 564 -16.07 23.86 -35.34
CA MET A 564 -15.24 25.05 -35.34
C MET A 564 -15.89 26.17 -34.51
N PRO A 565 -15.27 26.63 -33.41
CA PRO A 565 -15.72 27.82 -32.73
C PRO A 565 -15.41 29.04 -33.61
N LEU A 566 -16.39 29.93 -33.76
CA LEU A 566 -16.30 31.11 -34.64
C LEU A 566 -15.29 32.18 -34.18
N ASN A 567 -14.76 32.08 -32.97
CA ASN A 567 -13.83 33.05 -32.38
C ASN A 567 -12.91 32.35 -31.37
N LEU A 568 -11.76 31.84 -31.82
CA LEU A 568 -10.72 31.40 -30.89
C LEU A 568 -9.99 32.62 -30.36
N SER A 569 -9.63 32.59 -29.07
CA SER A 569 -8.75 33.60 -28.50
C SER A 569 -7.40 33.53 -29.23
N PRO A 570 -6.96 34.58 -29.95
CA PRO A 570 -5.71 34.58 -30.72
C PRO A 570 -4.45 34.52 -29.84
N SER A 571 -4.60 34.37 -28.52
CA SER A 571 -3.53 34.38 -27.52
C SER A 571 -3.35 33.04 -26.78
N ALA A 572 -4.20 32.04 -27.06
CA ALA A 572 -4.11 30.75 -26.39
C ALA A 572 -3.06 29.86 -27.06
N TYR A 573 -2.05 29.40 -26.30
CA TYR A 573 -1.06 28.44 -26.80
C TYR A 573 -1.71 27.06 -26.95
N LEU A 574 -1.73 26.52 -28.17
CA LEU A 574 -2.43 25.27 -28.46
C LEU A 574 -1.44 24.17 -28.85
N ALA A 575 -1.44 23.05 -28.13
CA ALA A 575 -0.59 21.90 -28.43
C ALA A 575 -1.41 20.62 -28.56
N VAL A 576 -1.10 19.82 -29.58
CA VAL A 576 -1.75 18.54 -29.86
C VAL A 576 -0.71 17.44 -29.87
N LEU A 577 -0.90 16.42 -29.03
CA LEU A 577 0.02 15.30 -28.87
C LEU A 577 -0.71 13.97 -29.00
N TRP A 578 -0.12 13.02 -29.71
CA TRP A 578 -0.61 11.63 -29.71
C TRP A 578 0.53 10.63 -29.88
N GLY A 579 0.24 9.37 -29.52
CA GLY A 579 1.12 8.23 -29.78
C GLY A 579 0.84 7.62 -31.14
N SER A 580 1.86 7.29 -31.91
CA SER A 580 1.67 6.61 -33.21
C SER A 580 1.14 5.18 -33.06
N GLN A 581 1.29 4.59 -31.88
CA GLN A 581 0.84 3.23 -31.54
C GLN A 581 -0.44 3.25 -30.68
N ASP A 582 -1.22 4.33 -30.73
CA ASP A 582 -2.47 4.45 -29.98
C ASP A 582 -3.46 3.36 -30.42
N ALA A 583 -3.77 2.46 -29.49
CA ALA A 583 -4.66 1.33 -29.75
C ALA A 583 -6.14 1.68 -29.56
N LEU A 584 -6.45 2.86 -29.03
CA LEU A 584 -7.79 3.31 -28.69
C LEU A 584 -8.34 4.34 -29.67
N ILE A 585 -7.52 5.32 -30.05
CA ILE A 585 -7.86 6.36 -31.03
C ILE A 585 -6.92 6.22 -32.22
N ASP A 586 -7.48 6.08 -33.42
CA ASP A 586 -6.68 6.07 -34.66
C ASP A 586 -5.89 7.38 -34.76
N ALA A 587 -4.58 7.30 -34.95
CA ALA A 587 -3.69 8.47 -35.02
C ALA A 587 -4.11 9.50 -36.09
N ARG A 588 -4.83 9.08 -37.14
CA ARG A 588 -5.41 9.99 -38.15
C ARG A 588 -6.52 10.84 -37.57
N ALA A 589 -7.26 10.36 -36.58
CA ALA A 589 -8.27 11.16 -35.88
C ALA A 589 -7.62 12.26 -35.03
N SER A 590 -6.52 11.98 -34.32
CA SER A 590 -5.76 13.01 -33.60
C SER A 590 -5.12 14.03 -34.54
N ARG A 591 -4.63 13.58 -35.70
CA ARG A 591 -4.16 14.49 -36.76
C ARG A 591 -5.28 15.37 -37.28
N LEU A 592 -6.44 14.80 -37.62
CA LEU A 592 -7.60 15.57 -38.05
C LEU A 592 -8.05 16.60 -36.99
N ALA A 593 -7.95 16.27 -35.70
CA ALA A 593 -8.21 17.25 -34.65
C ALA A 593 -7.26 18.45 -34.72
N ALA A 594 -5.96 18.21 -34.97
CA ALA A 594 -4.98 19.28 -35.14
C ALA A 594 -5.26 20.10 -36.41
N ASP A 595 -5.51 19.45 -37.54
CA ASP A 595 -5.81 20.11 -38.82
C ASP A 595 -7.06 21.01 -38.69
N LEU A 596 -8.14 20.50 -38.08
CA LEU A 596 -9.35 21.28 -37.81
C LEU A 596 -9.11 22.44 -36.83
N LEU A 597 -8.11 22.33 -35.95
CA LEU A 597 -7.71 23.44 -35.09
C LEU A 597 -6.84 24.45 -35.84
N GLU A 598 -6.03 24.05 -36.81
CA GLU A 598 -5.26 24.98 -37.66
C GLU A 598 -6.17 25.72 -38.64
N GLU A 599 -7.16 25.05 -39.24
CA GLU A 599 -8.17 25.65 -40.12
C GLU A 599 -8.97 26.78 -39.45
N SER A 600 -8.96 26.81 -38.12
CA SER A 600 -9.61 27.84 -37.33
C SER A 600 -8.89 29.19 -37.34
N GLY A 601 -7.65 29.20 -37.85
CA GLY A 601 -6.70 30.30 -37.74
C GLY A 601 -5.83 30.27 -36.49
N ALA A 602 -5.88 29.21 -35.67
CA ALA A 602 -4.99 29.05 -34.52
C ALA A 602 -3.63 28.43 -34.93
N GLU A 603 -2.54 28.89 -34.29
CA GLU A 603 -1.25 28.23 -34.39
C GLU A 603 -1.23 26.99 -33.50
N VAL A 604 -1.06 25.80 -34.09
CA VAL A 604 -1.12 24.52 -33.37
C VAL A 604 0.26 23.86 -33.33
N HIS A 605 0.76 23.61 -32.13
CA HIS A 605 2.00 22.87 -31.92
C HIS A 605 1.73 21.37 -31.88
N VAL A 606 2.04 20.69 -32.97
CA VAL A 606 1.84 19.24 -33.10
C VAL A 606 3.09 18.45 -32.67
N GLN A 607 2.95 17.48 -31.77
CA GLN A 607 4.00 16.51 -31.45
C GLN A 607 3.50 15.08 -31.49
N VAL A 608 4.32 14.16 -32.00
CA VAL A 608 3.97 12.75 -32.13
C VAL A 608 5.01 11.89 -31.44
N SER A 609 4.58 11.00 -30.55
CA SER A 609 5.47 10.00 -29.96
C SER A 609 5.47 8.72 -30.80
N PRO A 610 6.60 8.32 -31.43
CA PRO A 610 6.66 7.16 -32.33
C PRO A 610 6.57 5.81 -31.61
N GLU A 611 6.84 5.78 -30.31
CA GLU A 611 6.92 4.54 -29.51
C GLU A 611 5.83 4.45 -28.45
N SER A 612 4.97 5.47 -28.33
CA SER A 612 3.88 5.49 -27.35
C SER A 612 2.54 5.19 -27.99
N GLY A 613 1.61 4.68 -27.18
CA GLY A 613 0.20 4.59 -27.53
C GLY A 613 -0.63 5.62 -26.77
N HIS A 614 -1.82 5.24 -26.32
CA HIS A 614 -2.84 6.17 -25.82
C HIS A 614 -2.39 6.96 -24.59
N PHE A 615 -1.71 6.31 -23.64
CA PHE A 615 -1.34 6.93 -22.37
C PHE A 615 -0.01 7.68 -22.42
N LEU A 616 0.01 8.82 -23.11
CA LEU A 616 1.20 9.64 -23.32
C LEU A 616 1.93 10.06 -22.04
N ARG A 617 1.22 10.25 -20.92
CA ARG A 617 1.86 10.54 -19.62
C ARG A 617 2.88 9.48 -19.23
N TRP A 618 2.57 8.20 -19.43
CA TRP A 618 3.45 7.09 -19.04
C TRP A 618 4.30 6.60 -20.21
N GLY A 619 3.81 6.69 -21.44
CA GLY A 619 4.53 6.28 -22.65
C GLY A 619 5.56 7.28 -23.14
N ALA A 620 5.33 8.58 -22.97
CA ALA A 620 6.21 9.67 -23.41
C ALA A 620 6.28 10.84 -22.39
N PRO A 621 6.64 10.58 -21.12
CA PRO A 621 6.66 11.62 -20.09
C PRO A 621 7.59 12.80 -20.43
N GLY A 622 8.73 12.55 -21.09
CA GLY A 622 9.66 13.59 -21.50
C GLY A 622 9.12 14.52 -22.59
N LEU A 623 8.29 13.98 -23.50
CA LEU A 623 7.64 14.76 -24.56
C LEU A 623 6.59 15.69 -23.96
N VAL A 624 5.72 15.14 -23.10
CA VAL A 624 4.70 15.91 -22.38
C VAL A 624 5.35 17.01 -21.53
N ALA A 625 6.44 16.71 -20.82
CA ALA A 625 7.15 17.70 -20.01
C ALA A 625 7.78 18.83 -20.85
N THR A 626 8.25 18.52 -22.06
CA THR A 626 8.79 19.53 -22.99
C THR A 626 7.70 20.46 -23.49
N VAL A 627 6.56 19.92 -23.96
CA VAL A 627 5.43 20.78 -24.38
C VAL A 627 4.96 21.68 -23.26
N LEU A 628 4.90 21.20 -22.01
CA LEU A 628 4.51 22.04 -20.90
C LEU A 628 5.50 23.19 -20.62
N ARG A 629 6.79 23.01 -20.92
CA ARG A 629 7.77 24.12 -20.89
C ARG A 629 7.58 25.09 -22.03
N ASP A 630 7.26 24.59 -23.22
CA ASP A 630 7.04 25.43 -24.39
C ASP A 630 5.78 26.29 -24.23
N VAL A 631 4.72 25.72 -23.65
CA VAL A 631 3.52 26.48 -23.24
C VAL A 631 3.92 27.55 -22.21
N GLN A 632 4.79 27.23 -21.26
CA GLN A 632 5.28 28.20 -20.27
C GLN A 632 6.02 29.38 -20.88
N SER A 633 6.90 29.12 -21.85
CA SER A 633 7.73 30.14 -22.49
C SER A 633 6.96 30.94 -23.53
N GLY A 634 5.99 30.32 -24.21
CA GLY A 634 5.13 30.94 -25.22
C GLY A 634 4.08 31.90 -24.65
N ILE A 635 3.63 31.68 -23.41
CA ILE A 635 2.73 32.61 -22.71
C ILE A 635 3.55 33.79 -22.18
N GLN A 636 3.63 34.90 -22.94
CA GLN A 636 4.32 36.11 -22.48
C GLN A 636 3.72 36.62 -21.15
N PRO A 637 4.54 36.93 -20.12
CA PRO A 637 4.05 37.65 -18.97
C PRO A 637 3.66 39.08 -19.40
N PRO A 638 2.51 39.62 -18.98
CA PRO A 638 2.23 41.04 -19.20
C PRO A 638 3.32 41.88 -18.51
N LYS A 639 3.76 42.95 -19.18
CA LYS A 639 4.83 43.87 -18.75
C LYS A 639 4.58 44.64 -17.45
N THR A 640 3.50 44.34 -16.75
CA THR A 640 3.14 44.93 -15.46
C THR A 640 2.64 43.80 -14.59
N LEU A 641 3.48 43.32 -13.66
CA LEU A 641 3.04 42.61 -12.46
C LEU A 641 4.19 42.43 -11.44
N ALA A 642 4.58 43.54 -10.83
CA ALA A 642 4.90 43.50 -9.42
C ALA A 642 3.61 43.13 -8.67
N GLN A 643 3.65 42.06 -7.89
CA GLN A 643 2.72 41.78 -6.78
C GLN A 643 1.22 41.82 -7.14
N ILE A 644 0.69 40.74 -7.74
CA ILE A 644 -0.68 40.30 -7.40
C ILE A 644 -0.53 39.07 -6.51
N PRO A 645 -0.94 39.13 -5.23
CA PRO A 645 -0.97 37.95 -4.39
C PRO A 645 -1.95 36.94 -4.99
N ILE A 646 -1.51 35.69 -5.11
CA ILE A 646 -2.39 34.55 -5.33
C ILE A 646 -3.46 34.60 -4.23
N PRO A 647 -4.78 34.63 -4.54
CA PRO A 647 -5.80 34.60 -3.51
C PRO A 647 -5.66 33.29 -2.73
N THR A 648 -5.09 33.40 -1.55
CA THR A 648 -5.22 32.39 -0.51
C THR A 648 -6.63 32.58 0.06
N ASP A 649 -7.46 31.55 -0.08
CA ASP A 649 -8.68 31.35 0.71
C ASP A 649 -9.85 32.34 0.53
N ARG A 650 -10.45 32.41 -0.67
CA ARG A 650 -11.78 33.06 -0.81
C ARG A 650 -12.95 32.19 -1.25
N VAL A 651 -12.78 30.87 -1.26
CA VAL A 651 -13.92 29.94 -1.20
C VAL A 651 -13.57 28.87 -0.17
N GLN A 652 -14.44 28.64 0.81
CA GLN A 652 -14.36 27.52 1.74
C GLN A 652 -14.63 26.21 0.97
N ILE A 653 -13.70 25.83 0.10
CA ILE A 653 -13.70 24.51 -0.52
C ILE A 653 -13.17 23.56 0.55
N PRO A 654 -13.97 22.60 1.04
CA PRO A 654 -13.53 21.68 2.09
C PRO A 654 -12.36 20.83 1.56
N ILE A 655 -11.17 21.11 2.09
CA ILE A 655 -9.98 20.28 1.92
C ILE A 655 -10.08 19.18 2.97
N LEU A 656 -10.08 17.93 2.55
CA LEU A 656 -10.13 16.79 3.47
C LEU A 656 -8.77 16.71 4.20
N GLN A 657 -8.77 16.90 5.52
CA GLN A 657 -7.56 16.97 6.35
C GLN A 657 -6.82 15.64 6.51
#